data_AF-A0A842ITR5-F1
#
_entry.id   AF-A0A842ITR5-F1
#
_cell.length_a   1.000
_cell.length_b   1.000
_cell.length_c   1.000
_cell.angle_alpha   90.00
_cell.angle_beta   90.00
_cell.angle_gamma   90.00
#
_symmetry.space_group_name_H-M   'P 1'
#
loop_
_entity.id
_entity.type
_entity.pdbx_description
1 polymer ?
#
loop_
_entity_poly.entity_id
_entity_poly.type
_entity_poly.pdbx_seq_one_letter_code
_entity_poly.pdbx_strand_id
1 'polypeptide(L)'
;MKNIFLRLFLLLLSTSVFAQSAKVSVVNDASGSKLVVNGKDFMINGMNWDYIPIGTDVVDAGLFKKSDDIIKSALDREMALLKNMGVNVIRQYTGVPAKWIQYIYENYGIYTMLNHSFGRYGLTLNGVWTPVTIYDDEVTKEFLMSEMTSLVEEYKDTPGLLLYLLGNENNYGLFWAGAETEDFPEGEEQKQAVGENRGRPMYRLMNEAAKAMKALDSNHPVAICNGDVLFIDIVAEECPDIDIYGTNTYRGASFGDMFQVVKEKLNIPLMFTEFGADAFNARDNKEDQYSQAYYMVENWKEIYENASGLGKAGNSIGGFTFQFSDGWWKFGFDDRKNADVHDNNASWSNGGYSRDLTAEGVNNMNEEWFGICAKGATDPRGLYELYPRAAYYALKDAHQLNPYSEGMTLEFVDNYFNNIQLMDAVLRARGDKAALDGGGDQKIRISNLQARFTTFNTGGSLITTPDNEDPNANAFPNQLGFDHMQSYFVGIEGNPAPNMRAEVNFNILGNVAENPINEIFYENVGRPITVVGVEGGNDLDVEIPDFNRLRVYQAEFEWNAKDFDLRGFYRTGHYHWGYEGDFFGLYPESNYGPNLDIYNGEILGLEIDGKGDLDGLKAAFGPQLWWGANPTALLKYHRTIKHWDVTGIYHRDLNTDITFDDTGRRVLDANQVRSGVIPAWPSERATLVVEREFGKFGLTLGGIWAGSPLNGSSFQDIRNGVVIEDEVRSEDNWGGKAKVVYEGGKFNWYAQGGVMGLVANGGVDQTLTFTGWKLKDTGSGNMSNFLTGFTYSVGNFQIAPNFMWQQPIVDPMPNDVGAPGRLRNVIDDPFAVRGGNRETTAGEILITFDPDPGTWFYEWNNDRAEGAKFAANLGFVYRHLPTTQDAHIGFLANRTFFAFPNSAPAEDLWEVHSRMVSKIGPDIGIIGNFYYGNGQANGDSDRTIKRFGGDIRALVNNMKFQGHVKVNDWGPFDYHRDFNLTYPLQLMLDVSTTLGKPDWFILPSTTVGIRGTWRSLDVNSPRYSPLAADPNATNPNAPPPISPIGFPDGSEWEIRTYVHINIGK
;
A
#
# COMPACT_ATOMS: atom_id res chain seq x y z
N MET A 1 29.03 -17.29 -60.63
CA MET A 1 29.73 -17.32 -59.33
C MET A 1 30.26 -15.95 -58.88
N LYS A 2 31.05 -15.21 -59.68
CA LYS A 2 31.58 -13.87 -59.29
C LYS A 2 30.52 -12.84 -58.84
N ASN A 3 29.37 -12.77 -59.52
CA ASN A 3 28.31 -11.80 -59.16
C ASN A 3 27.52 -12.20 -57.91
N ILE A 4 27.52 -13.48 -57.52
CA ILE A 4 26.86 -13.94 -56.29
C ILE A 4 27.75 -13.63 -55.09
N PHE A 5 29.07 -13.87 -55.20
CA PHE A 5 30.03 -13.48 -54.16
C PHE A 5 30.10 -11.97 -53.96
N LEU A 6 30.06 -11.17 -55.04
CA LEU A 6 30.04 -9.71 -54.91
C LEU A 6 28.76 -9.22 -54.22
N ARG A 7 27.60 -9.81 -54.55
CA ARG A 7 26.33 -9.50 -53.88
C ARG A 7 26.33 -9.95 -52.42
N LEU A 8 26.86 -11.12 -52.10
CA LEU A 8 26.97 -11.61 -50.72
C LEU A 8 27.94 -10.76 -49.91
N PHE A 9 29.06 -10.35 -50.50
CA PHE A 9 30.05 -9.46 -49.89
C PHE A 9 29.50 -8.04 -49.69
N LEU A 10 28.75 -7.50 -50.67
CA LEU A 10 28.02 -6.23 -50.52
C LEU A 10 26.90 -6.33 -49.48
N LEU A 11 26.19 -7.47 -49.40
CA LEU A 11 25.16 -7.71 -48.38
C LEU A 11 25.80 -7.76 -46.99
N LEU A 12 26.92 -8.49 -46.83
CA LEU A 12 27.69 -8.60 -45.59
C LEU A 12 28.31 -7.25 -45.17
N LEU A 13 28.79 -6.45 -46.11
CA LEU A 13 29.25 -5.08 -45.88
C LEU A 13 28.09 -4.15 -45.48
N SER A 14 26.93 -4.27 -46.13
CA SER A 14 25.76 -3.47 -45.72
C SER A 14 25.29 -3.86 -44.32
N THR A 15 25.23 -5.14 -43.97
CA THR A 15 24.82 -5.59 -42.62
C THR A 15 25.83 -5.21 -41.54
N SER A 16 27.12 -5.06 -41.86
CA SER A 16 28.14 -4.59 -40.90
C SER A 16 28.17 -3.07 -40.74
N VAL A 17 27.69 -2.29 -41.72
CA VAL A 17 27.48 -0.84 -41.58
C VAL A 17 26.21 -0.51 -40.79
N PHE A 18 25.15 -1.33 -40.90
CA PHE A 18 23.92 -1.16 -40.12
C PHE A 18 23.99 -1.70 -38.67
N ALA A 19 25.12 -2.30 -38.27
CA ALA A 19 25.29 -2.92 -36.96
C ALA A 19 26.33 -2.23 -36.05
N GLN A 20 26.82 -1.03 -36.41
CA GLN A 20 27.74 -0.29 -35.55
C GLN A 20 26.98 0.61 -34.57
N SER A 21 27.36 0.55 -33.29
CA SER A 21 26.92 1.50 -32.26
C SER A 21 27.32 2.93 -32.65
N ALA A 22 26.55 3.91 -32.17
CA ALA A 22 26.81 5.30 -32.52
C ALA A 22 28.16 5.75 -31.94
N LYS A 23 28.95 6.46 -32.74
CA LYS A 23 30.15 7.12 -32.23
C LYS A 23 29.77 8.51 -31.75
N VAL A 24 29.78 8.70 -30.44
CA VAL A 24 29.45 9.94 -29.76
C VAL A 24 30.72 10.51 -29.14
N SER A 25 30.96 11.80 -29.34
CA SER A 25 32.15 12.47 -28.80
C SER A 25 31.89 13.93 -28.48
N VAL A 26 32.54 14.43 -27.45
CA VAL A 26 32.62 15.86 -27.14
C VAL A 26 33.76 16.47 -27.95
N VAL A 27 33.47 17.54 -28.69
CA VAL A 27 34.47 18.32 -29.43
C VAL A 27 34.55 19.71 -28.84
N ASN A 28 35.76 20.11 -28.46
CA ASN A 28 36.07 21.44 -27.95
C ASN A 28 36.92 22.18 -28.98
N ASP A 29 36.48 23.34 -29.44
CA ASP A 29 37.21 24.22 -30.35
C ASP A 29 37.16 25.69 -29.89
N ALA A 30 37.71 26.61 -30.70
CA ALA A 30 37.76 28.04 -30.36
C ALA A 30 36.36 28.69 -30.27
N SER A 31 35.33 28.07 -30.85
CA SER A 31 33.94 28.54 -30.82
C SER A 31 33.14 27.96 -29.64
N GLY A 32 33.67 26.93 -28.95
CA GLY A 32 33.08 26.35 -27.74
C GLY A 32 33.09 24.83 -27.73
N SER A 33 32.19 24.24 -26.95
CA SER A 33 32.00 22.80 -26.79
C SER A 33 30.75 22.32 -27.53
N LYS A 34 30.85 21.18 -28.22
CA LYS A 34 29.73 20.56 -28.94
C LYS A 34 29.69 19.06 -28.71
N LEU A 35 28.50 18.48 -28.76
CA LEU A 35 28.32 17.05 -28.91
C LEU A 35 28.31 16.70 -30.40
N VAL A 36 29.07 15.68 -30.79
CA VAL A 36 29.12 15.18 -32.17
C VAL A 36 28.70 13.72 -32.19
N VAL A 37 27.62 13.43 -32.92
CA VAL A 37 27.06 12.08 -33.07
C VAL A 37 27.24 11.64 -34.52
N ASN A 38 27.99 10.56 -34.73
CA ASN A 38 28.30 10.02 -36.07
C ASN A 38 28.84 11.09 -37.04
N GLY A 39 29.67 12.01 -36.52
CA GLY A 39 30.31 13.08 -37.28
C GLY A 39 29.44 14.32 -37.57
N LYS A 40 28.27 14.45 -36.95
CA LYS A 40 27.39 15.62 -37.06
C LYS A 40 27.24 16.34 -35.72
N ASP A 41 27.30 17.67 -35.74
CA ASP A 41 26.98 18.52 -34.59
C ASP A 41 25.55 18.22 -34.12
N PHE A 42 25.39 17.99 -32.82
CA PHE A 42 24.17 17.48 -32.22
C PHE A 42 23.78 18.30 -30.99
N MET A 43 22.60 18.92 -31.01
CA MET A 43 22.00 19.59 -29.86
C MET A 43 21.02 18.63 -29.20
N ILE A 44 21.12 18.43 -27.89
CA ILE A 44 20.20 17.57 -27.14
C ILE A 44 18.90 18.34 -26.87
N ASN A 45 17.86 18.01 -27.63
CA ASN A 45 16.47 18.39 -27.38
C ASN A 45 15.83 17.26 -26.58
N GLY A 46 16.17 17.21 -25.29
CA GLY A 46 15.89 16.08 -24.42
C GLY A 46 14.55 16.17 -23.69
N MET A 47 14.04 15.01 -23.28
CA MET A 47 12.91 14.88 -22.37
C MET A 47 13.19 13.85 -21.27
N ASN A 48 12.86 14.19 -20.02
CA ASN A 48 12.78 13.21 -18.94
C ASN A 48 11.56 12.32 -19.15
N TRP A 49 11.79 11.02 -19.33
CA TRP A 49 10.74 10.09 -19.71
C TRP A 49 10.68 8.90 -18.74
N ASP A 50 9.49 8.66 -18.22
CA ASP A 50 9.10 7.47 -17.49
C ASP A 50 7.77 6.95 -18.05
N TYR A 51 7.33 5.79 -17.56
CA TYR A 51 6.02 5.25 -17.89
C TYR A 51 5.36 4.67 -16.64
N ILE A 52 4.72 5.55 -15.88
CA ILE A 52 4.01 5.20 -14.65
C ILE A 52 2.51 5.42 -14.85
N PRO A 53 1.68 4.36 -14.94
CA PRO A 53 0.23 4.48 -14.99
C PRO A 53 -0.38 5.05 -13.70
N ILE A 54 -1.58 5.62 -13.81
CA ILE A 54 -2.34 6.10 -12.63
C ILE A 54 -2.69 4.90 -11.74
N GLY A 55 -2.51 5.04 -10.43
CA GLY A 55 -2.73 4.00 -9.42
C GLY A 55 -1.53 3.07 -9.20
N THR A 56 -0.36 3.40 -9.76
CA THR A 56 0.91 2.67 -9.58
C THR A 56 2.04 3.63 -9.25
N ASP A 57 3.16 3.11 -8.75
CA ASP A 57 4.39 3.85 -8.43
C ASP A 57 5.60 3.30 -9.22
N VAL A 58 6.79 3.85 -8.97
CA VAL A 58 8.04 3.40 -9.64
C VAL A 58 8.45 1.97 -9.29
N VAL A 59 7.97 1.40 -8.20
CA VAL A 59 8.27 0.05 -7.73
C VAL A 59 7.39 -0.97 -8.47
N ASP A 60 6.09 -0.69 -8.62
CA ASP A 60 5.10 -1.65 -9.12
C ASP A 60 4.63 -1.43 -10.57
N ALA A 61 4.82 -0.24 -11.16
CA ALA A 61 4.45 0.05 -12.55
C ALA A 61 5.09 -0.94 -13.54
N GLY A 62 6.42 -1.11 -13.41
CA GLY A 62 7.19 -2.18 -14.03
C GLY A 62 6.96 -2.38 -15.53
N LEU A 63 7.01 -1.31 -16.35
CA LEU A 63 6.76 -1.39 -17.81
C LEU A 63 7.57 -2.51 -18.48
N PHE A 64 8.88 -2.56 -18.23
CA PHE A 64 9.77 -3.55 -18.86
C PHE A 64 9.62 -4.98 -18.33
N LYS A 65 8.81 -5.18 -17.28
CA LYS A 65 8.40 -6.50 -16.81
C LYS A 65 7.14 -7.00 -17.54
N LYS A 66 6.42 -6.15 -18.31
CA LYS A 66 5.21 -6.53 -19.07
C LYS A 66 5.55 -7.28 -20.37
N SER A 67 4.52 -7.76 -21.07
CA SER A 67 4.68 -8.42 -22.37
C SER A 67 5.14 -7.45 -23.47
N ASP A 68 5.85 -7.96 -24.47
CA ASP A 68 6.41 -7.15 -25.56
C ASP A 68 5.34 -6.34 -26.33
N ASP A 69 4.10 -6.85 -26.44
CA ASP A 69 2.99 -6.13 -27.07
C ASP A 69 2.55 -4.88 -26.29
N ILE A 70 2.53 -4.96 -24.95
CA ILE A 70 2.20 -3.83 -24.07
C ILE A 70 3.31 -2.80 -24.12
N ILE A 71 4.58 -3.24 -23.97
CA ILE A 71 5.73 -2.33 -24.02
C ILE A 71 5.77 -1.59 -25.35
N LYS A 72 5.60 -2.32 -26.46
CA LYS A 72 5.54 -1.71 -27.79
C LYS A 72 4.39 -0.72 -27.91
N SER A 73 3.20 -1.04 -27.42
CA SER A 73 2.04 -0.13 -27.49
C SER A 73 2.25 1.16 -26.69
N ALA A 74 2.89 1.07 -25.51
CA ALA A 74 3.25 2.24 -24.71
C ALA A 74 4.27 3.12 -25.43
N LEU A 75 5.37 2.51 -25.89
CA LEU A 75 6.42 3.22 -26.64
C LEU A 75 5.88 3.84 -27.93
N ASP A 76 5.05 3.13 -28.68
CA ASP A 76 4.59 3.59 -29.99
C ASP A 76 3.74 4.86 -29.88
N ARG A 77 2.96 4.99 -28.80
CA ARG A 77 2.13 6.18 -28.54
C ARG A 77 2.98 7.37 -28.11
N GLU A 78 3.83 7.18 -27.11
CA GLU A 78 4.54 8.30 -26.49
C GLU A 78 5.76 8.76 -27.30
N MET A 79 6.51 7.83 -27.89
CA MET A 79 7.64 8.20 -28.76
C MET A 79 7.17 8.90 -30.04
N ALA A 80 5.96 8.61 -30.52
CA ALA A 80 5.35 9.35 -31.63
C ALA A 80 5.08 10.82 -31.26
N LEU A 81 4.59 11.09 -30.05
CA LEU A 81 4.39 12.45 -29.54
C LEU A 81 5.72 13.17 -29.34
N LEU A 82 6.71 12.52 -28.72
CA LEU A 82 8.05 13.09 -28.53
C LEU A 82 8.71 13.44 -29.86
N LYS A 83 8.67 12.53 -30.84
CA LYS A 83 9.17 12.79 -32.20
C LYS A 83 8.42 13.93 -32.87
N ASN A 84 7.10 14.03 -32.67
CA ASN A 84 6.29 15.13 -33.19
C ASN A 84 6.66 16.49 -32.58
N MET A 85 7.07 16.51 -31.31
CA MET A 85 7.56 17.69 -30.60
C MET A 85 8.99 18.08 -31.00
N GLY A 86 9.72 17.22 -31.72
CA GLY A 86 11.12 17.46 -32.09
C GLY A 86 12.13 17.04 -31.03
N VAL A 87 11.71 16.21 -30.06
CA VAL A 87 12.62 15.55 -29.12
C VAL A 87 13.48 14.54 -29.86
N ASN A 88 14.78 14.56 -29.59
CA ASN A 88 15.76 13.67 -30.20
C ASN A 88 16.52 12.80 -29.19
N VAL A 89 16.34 13.04 -27.88
CA VAL A 89 16.91 12.22 -26.80
C VAL A 89 15.89 12.07 -25.67
N ILE A 90 15.81 10.89 -25.07
CA ILE A 90 15.14 10.70 -23.77
C ILE A 90 16.18 10.37 -22.69
N ARG A 91 15.95 10.87 -21.48
CA ARG A 91 16.63 10.38 -20.28
C ARG A 91 15.82 9.24 -19.70
N GLN A 92 16.49 8.13 -19.42
CA GLN A 92 15.84 6.96 -18.87
C GLN A 92 16.73 6.28 -17.82
N TYR A 93 16.13 5.84 -16.71
CA TYR A 93 16.82 5.05 -15.70
C TYR A 93 17.24 3.67 -16.24
N THR A 94 18.28 3.11 -15.62
CA THR A 94 18.72 1.73 -15.86
C THR A 94 17.62 0.72 -15.56
N GLY A 95 17.70 -0.47 -16.18
CA GLY A 95 16.67 -1.52 -16.07
C GLY A 95 15.80 -1.66 -17.32
N VAL A 96 15.93 -0.76 -18.30
CA VAL A 96 15.38 -0.92 -19.65
C VAL A 96 16.19 -1.95 -20.46
N PRO A 97 15.61 -3.05 -20.95
CA PRO A 97 16.35 -3.97 -21.82
C PRO A 97 16.90 -3.28 -23.07
N ALA A 98 18.16 -3.54 -23.44
CA ALA A 98 18.84 -2.93 -24.60
C ALA A 98 18.01 -2.97 -25.90
N LYS A 99 17.22 -4.03 -26.12
CA LYS A 99 16.32 -4.17 -27.28
C LYS A 99 15.31 -3.01 -27.41
N TRP A 100 14.88 -2.41 -26.30
CA TRP A 100 13.91 -1.32 -26.32
C TRP A 100 14.56 0.04 -26.58
N ILE A 101 15.81 0.27 -26.16
CA ILE A 101 16.60 1.42 -26.59
C ILE A 101 16.77 1.39 -28.12
N GLN A 102 17.17 0.23 -28.65
CA GLN A 102 17.27 0.02 -30.09
C GLN A 102 15.93 0.25 -30.80
N TYR A 103 14.83 -0.29 -30.26
CA TYR A 103 13.50 -0.09 -30.83
C TYR A 103 13.10 1.38 -30.91
N ILE A 104 13.30 2.15 -29.84
CA ILE A 104 13.01 3.59 -29.80
C ILE A 104 13.83 4.32 -30.87
N TYR A 105 15.12 4.03 -30.96
CA TYR A 105 15.99 4.66 -31.93
C TYR A 105 15.64 4.32 -33.38
N GLU A 106 15.46 3.05 -33.72
CA GLU A 106 15.22 2.61 -35.10
C GLU A 106 13.87 3.08 -35.64
N ASN A 107 12.83 3.15 -34.80
CA ASN A 107 11.47 3.54 -35.22
C ASN A 107 11.22 5.04 -35.10
N TYR A 108 11.80 5.69 -34.09
CA TYR A 108 11.51 7.09 -33.77
C TYR A 108 12.69 8.04 -34.01
N GLY A 109 13.92 7.54 -34.10
CA GLY A 109 15.12 8.35 -34.25
C GLY A 109 15.53 9.08 -32.96
N ILE A 110 15.03 8.59 -31.82
CA ILE A 110 15.26 9.16 -30.49
C ILE A 110 16.39 8.37 -29.83
N TYR A 111 17.44 9.05 -29.39
CA TYR A 111 18.52 8.44 -28.63
C TYR A 111 18.17 8.31 -27.14
N THR A 112 18.93 7.51 -26.40
CA THR A 112 18.76 7.34 -24.96
C THR A 112 20.01 7.77 -24.21
N MET A 113 19.85 8.68 -23.26
CA MET A 113 20.80 8.90 -22.18
C MET A 113 20.45 7.94 -21.05
N LEU A 114 21.34 6.98 -20.79
CA LEU A 114 21.10 5.94 -19.79
C LEU A 114 21.60 6.39 -18.42
N ASN A 115 20.69 6.51 -17.47
CA ASN A 115 20.95 7.10 -16.17
C ASN A 115 20.95 6.07 -15.04
N HIS A 116 22.08 5.95 -14.34
CA HIS A 116 22.19 5.14 -13.13
C HIS A 116 22.20 6.04 -11.88
N SER A 117 21.44 5.70 -10.84
CA SER A 117 21.28 6.53 -9.62
C SER A 117 22.57 6.68 -8.80
N PHE A 118 23.53 5.78 -8.98
CA PHE A 118 24.83 5.77 -8.30
C PHE A 118 24.70 5.85 -6.76
N GLY A 119 23.69 5.16 -6.21
CA GLY A 119 23.41 5.13 -4.78
C GLY A 119 22.62 6.32 -4.22
N ARG A 120 22.02 7.18 -5.06
CA ARG A 120 21.23 8.35 -4.60
C ARG A 120 20.11 7.98 -3.62
N TYR A 121 19.41 6.87 -3.89
CA TYR A 121 18.19 6.46 -3.17
C TYR A 121 18.45 5.33 -2.16
N GLY A 122 19.71 5.11 -1.77
CA GLY A 122 20.12 4.01 -0.90
C GLY A 122 20.60 2.76 -1.66
N LEU A 123 21.19 1.83 -0.93
CA LEU A 123 21.81 0.61 -1.45
C LEU A 123 21.53 -0.59 -0.53
N THR A 124 21.26 -1.76 -1.12
CA THR A 124 21.26 -3.02 -0.36
C THR A 124 22.66 -3.61 -0.36
N LEU A 125 23.42 -3.37 0.71
CA LEU A 125 24.79 -3.86 0.87
C LEU A 125 24.80 -5.08 1.78
N ASN A 126 25.33 -6.21 1.29
CA ASN A 126 25.39 -7.46 2.05
C ASN A 126 24.04 -7.92 2.64
N GLY A 127 22.93 -7.66 1.95
CA GLY A 127 21.57 -7.98 2.40
C GLY A 127 21.00 -7.02 3.43
N VAL A 128 21.59 -5.83 3.59
CA VAL A 128 21.11 -4.77 4.49
C VAL A 128 20.81 -3.53 3.66
N TRP A 129 19.56 -3.06 3.72
CA TRP A 129 19.19 -1.76 3.15
C TRP A 129 19.92 -0.65 3.90
N THR A 130 20.65 0.17 3.15
CA THR A 130 21.37 1.33 3.64
C THR A 130 20.75 2.56 2.98
N PRO A 131 19.88 3.31 3.67
CA PRO A 131 19.10 4.40 3.06
C PRO A 131 19.99 5.57 2.62
N VAL A 132 21.14 5.75 3.27
CA VAL A 132 22.11 6.81 2.97
C VAL A 132 23.44 6.19 2.56
N THR A 133 23.84 6.43 1.32
CA THR A 133 25.09 5.88 0.77
C THR A 133 26.33 6.53 1.38
N ILE A 134 27.31 5.69 1.74
CA ILE A 134 28.58 6.09 2.35
C ILE A 134 29.72 5.80 1.35
N TYR A 135 30.09 6.82 0.57
CA TYR A 135 30.99 6.64 -0.59
C TYR A 135 32.45 6.34 -0.26
N ASP A 136 32.91 6.53 0.98
CA ASP A 136 34.26 6.18 1.43
C ASP A 136 34.37 4.76 2.02
N ASP A 137 33.24 4.06 2.22
CA ASP A 137 33.19 2.66 2.64
C ASP A 137 33.60 1.72 1.49
N GLU A 138 34.44 0.73 1.80
CA GLU A 138 35.05 -0.13 0.78
C GLU A 138 34.03 -1.06 0.12
N VAL A 139 33.04 -1.56 0.88
CA VAL A 139 31.97 -2.42 0.33
C VAL A 139 31.10 -1.62 -0.63
N THR A 140 30.78 -0.37 -0.27
CA THR A 140 30.03 0.56 -1.13
C THR A 140 30.76 0.83 -2.45
N LYS A 141 32.08 1.09 -2.38
CA LYS A 141 32.90 1.32 -3.59
C LYS A 141 32.94 0.10 -4.49
N GLU A 142 33.25 -1.07 -3.95
CA GLU A 142 33.29 -2.32 -4.72
C GLU A 142 31.94 -2.60 -5.40
N PHE A 143 30.83 -2.40 -4.68
CA PHE A 143 29.48 -2.59 -5.20
C PHE A 143 29.20 -1.63 -6.36
N LEU A 144 29.31 -0.31 -6.16
CA LEU A 144 29.01 0.69 -7.19
C LEU A 144 29.92 0.53 -8.42
N MET A 145 31.22 0.25 -8.24
CA MET A 145 32.14 0.01 -9.34
C MET A 145 31.77 -1.23 -10.15
N SER A 146 31.28 -2.29 -9.49
CA SER A 146 30.78 -3.49 -10.16
C SER A 146 29.53 -3.19 -10.99
N GLU A 147 28.56 -2.43 -10.45
CA GLU A 147 27.37 -2.01 -11.19
C GLU A 147 27.74 -1.21 -12.44
N MET A 148 28.71 -0.29 -12.34
CA MET A 148 29.13 0.54 -13.47
C MET A 148 29.80 -0.27 -14.58
N THR A 149 30.60 -1.25 -14.20
CA THR A 149 31.26 -2.16 -15.14
C THR A 149 30.20 -3.01 -15.86
N SER A 150 29.27 -3.60 -15.12
CA SER A 150 28.18 -4.40 -15.69
C SER A 150 27.26 -3.58 -16.60
N LEU A 151 26.95 -2.34 -16.22
CA LEU A 151 26.17 -1.42 -17.04
C LEU A 151 26.82 -1.19 -18.42
N VAL A 152 28.12 -0.94 -18.47
CA VAL A 152 28.79 -0.72 -19.76
C VAL A 152 28.84 -2.00 -20.58
N GLU A 153 29.14 -3.14 -19.94
CA GLU A 153 29.15 -4.44 -20.62
C GLU A 153 27.80 -4.79 -21.26
N GLU A 154 26.70 -4.45 -20.60
CA GLU A 154 25.35 -4.71 -21.10
C GLU A 154 24.96 -3.79 -22.27
N TYR A 155 25.34 -2.50 -22.24
CA TYR A 155 24.74 -1.50 -23.13
C TYR A 155 25.66 -0.92 -24.22
N LYS A 156 26.99 -1.02 -24.13
CA LYS A 156 27.94 -0.32 -25.03
C LYS A 156 27.73 -0.54 -26.53
N ASP A 157 27.16 -1.68 -26.90
CA ASP A 157 26.92 -2.06 -28.30
C ASP A 157 25.47 -1.79 -28.74
N THR A 158 24.68 -1.09 -27.93
CA THR A 158 23.25 -0.84 -28.19
C THR A 158 23.05 0.32 -29.17
N PRO A 159 22.45 0.09 -30.35
CA PRO A 159 22.07 1.19 -31.24
C PRO A 159 21.10 2.15 -30.54
N GLY A 160 21.36 3.44 -30.63
CA GLY A 160 20.53 4.47 -29.99
C GLY A 160 20.99 4.92 -28.60
N LEU A 161 21.97 4.25 -27.99
CA LEU A 161 22.64 4.78 -26.81
C LEU A 161 23.39 6.08 -27.17
N LEU A 162 23.24 7.13 -26.36
CA LEU A 162 23.92 8.41 -26.55
C LEU A 162 25.12 8.58 -25.62
N LEU A 163 24.88 8.45 -24.32
CA LEU A 163 25.85 8.67 -23.26
C LEU A 163 25.37 8.02 -21.95
N TYR A 164 26.30 7.82 -21.03
CA TYR A 164 26.00 7.36 -19.67
C TYR A 164 25.93 8.53 -18.69
N LEU A 165 24.92 8.54 -17.83
CA LEU A 165 24.76 9.55 -16.78
C LEU A 165 24.87 8.91 -15.39
N LEU A 166 25.88 9.33 -14.63
CA LEU A 166 26.14 8.90 -13.27
C LEU A 166 25.47 9.82 -12.26
N GLY A 167 24.55 9.25 -11.48
CA GLY A 167 23.86 9.93 -10.40
C GLY A 167 22.52 10.56 -10.80
N ASN A 168 21.80 11.03 -9.79
CA ASN A 168 20.67 11.95 -9.90
C ASN A 168 20.67 12.86 -8.67
N GLU A 169 21.39 14.00 -8.72
CA GLU A 169 21.55 14.92 -7.59
C GLU A 169 22.12 14.25 -6.32
N ASN A 170 23.13 13.39 -6.47
CA ASN A 170 23.72 12.69 -5.32
C ASN A 170 24.28 13.63 -4.25
N ASN A 171 24.69 14.84 -4.65
CA ASN A 171 25.11 15.90 -3.74
C ASN A 171 23.98 16.41 -2.82
N TYR A 172 22.72 16.38 -3.28
CA TYR A 172 21.56 16.71 -2.45
C TYR A 172 21.24 15.59 -1.46
N GLY A 173 21.40 14.32 -1.87
CA GLY A 173 21.32 13.15 -0.98
C GLY A 173 22.39 13.09 0.12
N LEU A 174 23.33 14.05 0.17
CA LEU A 174 24.24 14.23 1.29
C LEU A 174 23.60 15.00 2.45
N PHE A 175 22.51 15.72 2.21
CA PHE A 175 21.85 16.57 3.20
C PHE A 175 20.58 15.93 3.79
N TRP A 176 19.80 15.20 2.99
CA TRP A 176 18.59 14.48 3.43
C TRP A 176 18.52 13.06 2.84
N ALA A 177 17.69 12.20 3.42
CA ALA A 177 17.43 10.83 2.97
C ALA A 177 16.10 10.76 2.20
N GLY A 178 15.86 9.69 1.43
CA GLY A 178 14.59 9.48 0.73
C GLY A 178 14.55 9.97 -0.73
N ALA A 179 13.39 9.78 -1.36
CA ALA A 179 13.13 10.12 -2.76
C ALA A 179 12.37 11.45 -2.93
N GLU A 180 11.70 11.94 -1.87
CA GLU A 180 11.02 13.23 -1.86
C GLU A 180 12.02 14.40 -1.72
N THR A 181 11.67 15.55 -2.28
CA THR A 181 12.50 16.77 -2.26
C THR A 181 12.25 17.57 -0.98
N GLU A 182 13.31 17.95 -0.26
CA GLU A 182 13.25 18.72 0.98
C GLU A 182 14.07 20.03 0.89
N ASP A 183 13.85 20.94 1.84
CA ASP A 183 14.60 22.20 1.95
C ASP A 183 16.06 22.00 2.42
N PHE A 184 16.96 22.88 1.97
CA PHE A 184 18.36 22.86 2.41
C PHE A 184 18.57 23.40 3.83
N PRO A 185 19.55 22.87 4.59
CA PRO A 185 19.97 23.46 5.86
C PRO A 185 20.62 24.85 5.68
N GLU A 186 20.36 25.78 6.61
CA GLU A 186 20.71 27.20 6.49
C GLU A 186 22.23 27.54 6.65
N GLY A 187 23.09 26.61 7.08
CA GLY A 187 24.48 26.90 7.45
C GLY A 187 25.55 26.61 6.39
N GLU A 188 26.27 27.64 5.91
CA GLU A 188 27.36 27.49 4.92
C GLU A 188 28.56 26.65 5.41
N GLU A 189 28.95 26.76 6.69
CA GLU A 189 30.02 25.92 7.26
C GLU A 189 29.64 24.43 7.25
N GLN A 190 28.36 24.12 7.50
CA GLN A 190 27.86 22.75 7.48
C GLN A 190 27.85 22.21 6.04
N LYS A 191 27.44 23.01 5.05
CA LYS A 191 27.52 22.64 3.63
C LYS A 191 28.95 22.34 3.19
N GLN A 192 29.91 23.18 3.57
CA GLN A 192 31.33 22.95 3.27
C GLN A 192 31.84 21.66 3.93
N ALA A 193 31.53 21.43 5.21
CA ALA A 193 31.93 20.22 5.91
C ALA A 193 31.32 18.95 5.28
N VAL A 194 30.07 19.00 4.82
CA VAL A 194 29.42 17.91 4.10
C VAL A 194 30.10 17.68 2.75
N GLY A 195 30.38 18.75 2.00
CA GLY A 195 31.11 18.69 0.73
C GLY A 195 32.47 18.00 0.87
N GLU A 196 33.26 18.39 1.87
CA GLU A 196 34.60 17.81 2.08
C GLU A 196 34.56 16.37 2.63
N ASN A 197 33.73 16.10 3.64
CA ASN A 197 33.74 14.78 4.30
C ASN A 197 32.95 13.71 3.54
N ARG A 198 31.92 14.10 2.78
CA ARG A 198 30.99 13.16 2.11
C ARG A 198 30.95 13.35 0.61
N GLY A 199 30.99 14.59 0.12
CA GLY A 199 30.98 14.91 -1.31
C GLY A 199 32.29 14.53 -2.02
N ARG A 200 33.44 14.86 -1.45
CA ARG A 200 34.75 14.56 -2.05
C ARG A 200 34.97 13.06 -2.30
N PRO A 201 34.68 12.14 -1.35
CA PRO A 201 34.71 10.70 -1.63
C PRO A 201 33.78 10.27 -2.77
N MET A 202 32.57 10.82 -2.84
CA MET A 202 31.59 10.52 -3.89
C MET A 202 32.10 10.94 -5.27
N TYR A 203 32.57 12.18 -5.42
CA TYR A 203 33.10 12.67 -6.71
C TYR A 203 34.35 11.90 -7.15
N ARG A 204 35.25 11.56 -6.21
CA ARG A 204 36.40 10.70 -6.52
C ARG A 204 35.97 9.35 -7.07
N LEU A 205 34.97 8.71 -6.45
CA LEU A 205 34.44 7.43 -6.93
C LEU A 205 33.73 7.57 -8.28
N MET A 206 32.97 8.65 -8.52
CA MET A 206 32.38 8.94 -9.83
C MET A 206 33.46 9.07 -10.93
N ASN A 207 34.61 9.68 -10.60
CA ASN A 207 35.73 9.78 -11.54
C ASN A 207 36.41 8.44 -11.81
N GLU A 208 36.59 7.62 -10.77
CA GLU A 208 37.09 6.24 -10.92
C GLU A 208 36.16 5.40 -11.79
N ALA A 209 34.84 5.51 -11.58
CA ALA A 209 33.82 4.89 -12.42
C ALA A 209 33.92 5.39 -13.88
N ALA A 210 33.99 6.70 -14.10
CA ALA A 210 34.12 7.28 -15.44
C ALA A 210 35.37 6.74 -16.18
N LYS A 211 36.51 6.60 -15.51
CA LYS A 211 37.72 5.97 -16.09
C LYS A 211 37.48 4.52 -16.48
N ALA A 212 36.89 3.72 -15.58
CA ALA A 212 36.63 2.31 -15.82
C ALA A 212 35.65 2.11 -16.99
N MET A 213 34.58 2.90 -17.02
CA MET A 213 33.57 2.87 -18.07
C MET A 213 34.17 3.22 -19.44
N LYS A 214 34.94 4.31 -19.53
CA LYS A 214 35.58 4.72 -20.79
C LYS A 214 36.65 3.75 -21.29
N ALA A 215 37.26 2.98 -20.40
CA ALA A 215 38.18 1.91 -20.79
C ALA A 215 37.45 0.73 -21.45
N LEU A 216 36.19 0.49 -21.08
CA LEU A 216 35.32 -0.55 -21.63
C LEU A 216 34.57 -0.09 -22.89
N ASP A 217 34.24 1.20 -22.96
CA ASP A 217 33.52 1.82 -24.07
C ASP A 217 34.10 3.21 -24.41
N SER A 218 34.78 3.30 -25.54
CA SER A 218 35.35 4.55 -26.05
C SER A 218 34.42 5.32 -27.00
N ASN A 219 33.20 4.83 -27.23
CA ASN A 219 32.26 5.39 -28.20
C ASN A 219 31.18 6.26 -27.57
N HIS A 220 31.00 6.22 -26.25
CA HIS A 220 29.98 6.99 -25.54
C HIS A 220 30.60 7.81 -24.39
N PRO A 221 30.27 9.11 -24.28
CA PRO A 221 30.71 9.94 -23.17
C PRO A 221 30.12 9.51 -21.82
N VAL A 222 30.82 9.86 -20.74
CA VAL A 222 30.33 9.72 -19.37
C VAL A 222 30.08 11.10 -18.76
N ALA A 223 28.86 11.32 -18.31
CA ALA A 223 28.40 12.51 -17.61
C ALA A 223 28.10 12.22 -16.13
N ILE A 224 28.11 13.25 -15.29
CA ILE A 224 27.55 13.20 -13.93
C ILE A 224 26.26 14.02 -13.87
N CYS A 225 25.35 13.70 -12.94
CA CYS A 225 24.17 14.50 -12.62
C CYS A 225 24.33 15.13 -11.24
N ASN A 226 24.54 16.45 -11.21
CA ASN A 226 24.66 17.22 -9.98
C ASN A 226 23.39 18.06 -9.74
N GLY A 227 23.05 18.31 -8.49
CA GLY A 227 22.06 19.32 -8.11
C GLY A 227 22.72 20.70 -8.15
N ASP A 228 22.34 21.52 -9.13
CA ASP A 228 22.91 22.84 -9.39
C ASP A 228 24.48 22.82 -9.52
N VAL A 229 25.17 23.96 -9.39
CA VAL A 229 26.64 24.09 -9.36
C VAL A 229 27.23 23.92 -7.96
N LEU A 230 26.50 23.27 -7.05
CA LEU A 230 26.98 23.03 -5.71
C LEU A 230 28.22 22.13 -5.73
N PHE A 231 29.23 22.48 -4.93
CA PHE A 231 30.53 21.79 -4.85
C PHE A 231 31.37 21.78 -6.14
N ILE A 232 31.13 22.71 -7.07
CA ILE A 232 31.83 22.73 -8.36
C ILE A 232 33.36 22.76 -8.25
N ASP A 233 33.92 23.38 -7.20
CA ASP A 233 35.36 23.38 -6.96
C ASP A 233 35.89 21.97 -6.62
N ILE A 234 35.13 21.17 -5.86
CA ILE A 234 35.47 19.77 -5.56
C ILE A 234 35.34 18.91 -6.83
N VAL A 235 34.30 19.16 -7.64
CA VAL A 235 34.14 18.49 -8.95
C VAL A 235 35.35 18.76 -9.85
N ALA A 236 35.83 20.01 -9.90
CA ALA A 236 37.00 20.39 -10.68
C ALA A 236 38.27 19.63 -10.24
N GLU A 237 38.41 19.36 -8.94
CA GLU A 237 39.56 18.67 -8.36
C GLU A 237 39.49 17.15 -8.51
N GLU A 238 38.33 16.54 -8.24
CA GLU A 238 38.18 15.08 -8.12
C GLU A 238 37.67 14.40 -9.40
N CYS A 239 36.99 15.14 -10.30
CA CYS A 239 36.38 14.62 -11.53
C CYS A 239 37.06 15.07 -12.84
N PRO A 240 38.41 15.00 -13.02
CA PRO A 240 39.04 15.46 -14.26
C PRO A 240 38.76 14.58 -15.48
N ASP A 241 38.18 13.39 -15.31
CA ASP A 241 37.92 12.43 -16.38
C ASP A 241 36.44 12.32 -16.76
N ILE A 242 35.56 13.20 -16.29
CA ILE A 242 34.18 13.28 -16.80
C ILE A 242 34.17 14.07 -18.12
N ASP A 243 33.31 13.69 -19.06
CA ASP A 243 33.24 14.35 -20.37
C ASP A 243 32.24 15.52 -20.39
N ILE A 244 31.19 15.44 -19.56
CA ILE A 244 30.06 16.38 -19.53
C ILE A 244 29.66 16.64 -18.08
N TYR A 245 29.45 17.92 -17.74
CA TYR A 245 28.81 18.31 -16.48
C TYR A 245 27.29 18.36 -16.69
N GLY A 246 26.57 17.36 -16.15
CA GLY A 246 25.12 17.33 -16.12
C GLY A 246 24.59 17.95 -14.82
N THR A 247 23.50 18.72 -14.92
CA THR A 247 22.89 19.35 -13.75
C THR A 247 21.37 19.34 -13.78
N ASN A 248 20.74 18.98 -12.67
CA ASN A 248 19.33 19.25 -12.41
C ASN A 248 19.23 20.66 -11.81
N THR A 249 18.37 21.50 -12.38
CA THR A 249 18.33 22.94 -12.06
C THR A 249 16.93 23.52 -12.16
N TYR A 250 16.47 24.16 -11.08
CA TYR A 250 15.17 24.84 -10.99
C TYR A 250 15.34 26.29 -10.52
N ARG A 251 15.92 27.16 -11.37
CA ARG A 251 16.21 28.58 -11.06
C ARG A 251 15.14 29.56 -11.57
N GLY A 252 14.01 29.07 -12.07
CA GLY A 252 12.97 29.89 -12.70
C GLY A 252 13.27 30.17 -14.17
N ALA A 253 12.97 31.37 -14.66
CA ALA A 253 13.07 31.70 -16.09
C ALA A 253 14.52 31.83 -16.63
N SER A 254 15.52 31.98 -15.77
CA SER A 254 16.93 32.10 -16.16
C SER A 254 17.80 31.19 -15.31
N PHE A 255 18.86 30.64 -15.91
CA PHE A 255 19.88 29.87 -15.20
C PHE A 255 20.94 30.77 -14.52
N GLY A 256 20.88 32.08 -14.75
CA GLY A 256 21.79 33.06 -14.16
C GLY A 256 23.23 32.90 -14.67
N ASP A 257 24.18 32.75 -13.76
CA ASP A 257 25.62 32.67 -14.04
C ASP A 257 26.13 31.24 -14.37
N MET A 258 25.25 30.24 -14.36
CA MET A 258 25.62 28.81 -14.43
C MET A 258 26.52 28.45 -15.61
N PHE A 259 26.19 28.91 -16.82
CA PHE A 259 27.01 28.66 -18.02
C PHE A 259 28.45 29.19 -17.85
N GLN A 260 28.57 30.36 -17.25
CA GLN A 260 29.85 31.04 -17.04
C GLN A 260 30.66 30.34 -15.95
N VAL A 261 30.03 29.98 -14.84
CA VAL A 261 30.64 29.25 -13.72
C VAL A 261 31.19 27.91 -14.18
N VAL A 262 30.42 27.11 -14.94
CA VAL A 262 30.89 25.82 -15.46
C VAL A 262 32.05 25.99 -16.45
N LYS A 263 31.97 26.99 -17.33
CA LYS A 263 33.05 27.30 -18.27
C LYS A 263 34.35 27.67 -17.56
N GLU A 264 34.27 28.51 -16.52
CA GLU A 264 35.44 29.02 -15.81
C GLU A 264 36.05 27.98 -14.86
N LYS A 265 35.23 27.15 -14.21
CA LYS A 265 35.68 26.19 -13.19
C LYS A 265 36.04 24.82 -13.75
N LEU A 266 35.24 24.30 -14.69
CA LEU A 266 35.41 22.93 -15.21
C LEU A 266 35.91 22.92 -16.66
N ASN A 267 35.51 23.91 -17.46
CA ASN A 267 35.87 24.01 -18.89
C ASN A 267 35.54 22.73 -19.69
N ILE A 268 34.39 22.11 -19.38
CA ILE A 268 33.75 21.00 -20.10
C ILE A 268 32.32 21.42 -20.48
N PRO A 269 31.66 20.75 -21.45
CA PRO A 269 30.28 21.08 -21.81
C PRO A 269 29.29 20.91 -20.64
N LEU A 270 28.29 21.78 -20.64
CA LEU A 270 27.15 21.80 -19.74
C LEU A 270 25.92 21.18 -20.41
N MET A 271 25.25 20.29 -19.68
CA MET A 271 23.98 19.68 -20.07
C MET A 271 22.99 19.78 -18.91
N PHE A 272 21.79 20.29 -19.15
CA PHE A 272 20.76 20.31 -18.11
C PHE A 272 20.04 18.97 -18.08
N THR A 273 20.27 18.15 -17.05
CA THR A 273 19.69 16.80 -16.94
C THR A 273 18.23 16.82 -16.50
N GLU A 274 17.81 17.86 -15.76
CA GLU A 274 16.42 18.23 -15.47
C GLU A 274 16.30 19.75 -15.32
N PHE A 275 15.21 20.31 -15.83
CA PHE A 275 14.74 21.67 -15.56
C PHE A 275 13.28 21.79 -16.01
N GLY A 276 12.53 22.72 -15.43
CA GLY A 276 11.14 22.92 -15.82
C GLY A 276 10.35 23.72 -14.80
N ALA A 277 9.03 23.58 -14.88
CA ALA A 277 8.06 24.17 -13.98
C ALA A 277 6.86 23.22 -13.87
N ASP A 278 6.20 23.20 -12.72
CA ASP A 278 4.89 22.55 -12.63
C ASP A 278 3.81 23.37 -13.34
N ALA A 279 2.68 22.71 -13.58
CA ALA A 279 1.49 23.30 -14.18
C ALA A 279 0.43 23.66 -13.14
N PHE A 280 0.71 23.67 -11.83
CA PHE A 280 -0.28 23.93 -10.79
C PHE A 280 0.08 25.15 -9.94
N ASN A 281 -0.73 26.19 -10.05
CA ASN A 281 -0.50 27.42 -9.31
C ASN A 281 -0.98 27.26 -7.86
N ALA A 282 -0.07 27.07 -6.92
CA ALA A 282 -0.31 26.98 -5.48
C ALA A 282 -0.95 28.25 -4.91
N ARG A 283 -0.64 29.44 -5.45
CA ARG A 283 -1.30 30.70 -5.03
C ARG A 283 -2.78 30.73 -5.40
N ASP A 284 -3.12 30.35 -6.64
CA ASP A 284 -4.47 30.43 -7.17
C ASP A 284 -5.28 29.12 -6.96
N ASN A 285 -4.61 28.07 -6.47
CA ASN A 285 -5.08 26.69 -6.30
C ASN A 285 -5.77 26.12 -7.56
N LYS A 286 -5.08 26.19 -8.70
CA LYS A 286 -5.60 25.71 -10.00
C LYS A 286 -4.46 25.47 -10.99
N GLU A 287 -4.74 24.66 -12.01
CA GLU A 287 -3.82 24.48 -13.14
C GLU A 287 -3.54 25.80 -13.90
N ASP A 288 -2.26 26.10 -14.15
CA ASP A 288 -1.74 27.26 -14.89
C ASP A 288 -0.71 26.85 -15.96
N GLN A 289 -1.22 26.34 -17.08
CA GLN A 289 -0.39 25.92 -18.22
C GLN A 289 0.40 27.07 -18.86
N TYR A 290 -0.01 28.33 -18.70
CA TYR A 290 0.69 29.47 -19.28
C TYR A 290 2.02 29.70 -18.57
N SER A 291 2.01 29.69 -17.24
CA SER A 291 3.23 29.89 -16.44
C SER A 291 4.24 28.76 -16.69
N GLN A 292 3.78 27.51 -16.79
CA GLN A 292 4.63 26.37 -17.16
C GLN A 292 5.33 26.62 -18.51
N ALA A 293 4.56 26.96 -19.55
CA ALA A 293 5.10 27.20 -20.88
C ALA A 293 6.06 28.41 -20.91
N TYR A 294 5.78 29.46 -20.14
CA TYR A 294 6.64 30.63 -20.02
C TYR A 294 8.03 30.27 -19.50
N TYR A 295 8.13 29.57 -18.35
CA TYR A 295 9.42 29.21 -17.77
C TYR A 295 10.23 28.29 -18.70
N MET A 296 9.58 27.28 -19.28
CA MET A 296 10.27 26.32 -20.15
C MET A 296 10.77 26.96 -21.45
N VAL A 297 10.03 27.90 -22.06
CA VAL A 297 10.48 28.60 -23.27
C VAL A 297 11.67 29.52 -22.98
N GLU A 298 11.67 30.23 -21.86
CA GLU A 298 12.82 31.06 -21.45
C GLU A 298 14.06 30.20 -21.13
N ASN A 299 13.88 29.04 -20.48
CA ASN A 299 14.97 28.10 -20.25
C ASN A 299 15.58 27.58 -21.55
N TRP A 300 14.75 27.12 -22.51
CA TRP A 300 15.25 26.62 -23.80
C TRP A 300 15.91 27.72 -24.64
N LYS A 301 15.44 28.97 -24.51
CA LYS A 301 16.10 30.13 -25.12
C LYS A 301 17.54 30.26 -24.62
N GLU A 302 17.77 30.27 -23.31
CA GLU A 302 19.13 30.37 -22.76
C GLU A 302 20.03 29.17 -23.13
N ILE A 303 19.47 27.96 -23.17
CA ILE A 303 20.19 26.75 -23.61
C ILE A 303 20.70 26.91 -25.04
N TYR A 304 19.85 27.42 -25.94
CA TYR A 304 20.21 27.60 -27.34
C TYR A 304 21.17 28.77 -27.55
N GLU A 305 20.95 29.90 -26.87
CA GLU A 305 21.83 31.07 -26.96
C GLU A 305 23.27 30.80 -26.47
N ASN A 306 23.45 29.83 -25.57
CA ASN A 306 24.74 29.40 -25.06
C ASN A 306 25.38 28.23 -25.85
N ALA A 307 24.79 27.82 -26.97
CA ALA A 307 25.40 26.85 -27.87
C ALA A 307 26.70 27.39 -28.49
N SER A 308 27.62 26.49 -28.82
CA SER A 308 28.89 26.84 -29.45
C SER A 308 28.69 27.62 -30.76
N GLY A 309 29.44 28.70 -30.93
CA GLY A 309 29.38 29.56 -32.13
C GLY A 309 28.44 30.77 -32.06
N LEU A 310 27.67 30.97 -30.98
CA LEU A 310 26.68 32.05 -30.86
C LEU A 310 27.11 33.25 -29.99
N GLY A 311 28.35 33.26 -29.50
CA GLY A 311 28.93 34.45 -28.85
C GLY A 311 28.63 34.65 -27.36
N LYS A 312 27.94 33.71 -26.71
CA LYS A 312 27.86 33.62 -25.22
C LYS A 312 28.93 32.66 -24.65
N ALA A 313 28.63 31.89 -23.59
CA ALA A 313 29.58 30.96 -22.99
C ALA A 313 30.00 29.85 -23.97
N GLY A 314 29.10 29.39 -24.85
CA GLY A 314 29.43 28.43 -25.91
C GLY A 314 29.68 27.01 -25.41
N ASN A 315 29.24 26.68 -24.19
CA ASN A 315 29.44 25.36 -23.57
C ASN A 315 28.12 24.56 -23.41
N SER A 316 26.98 25.09 -23.86
CA SER A 316 25.70 24.38 -23.79
C SER A 316 25.59 23.32 -24.89
N ILE A 317 25.36 22.05 -24.51
CA ILE A 317 25.09 20.95 -25.45
C ILE A 317 23.62 20.50 -25.45
N GLY A 318 22.76 21.19 -24.70
CA GLY A 318 21.32 20.94 -24.63
C GLY A 318 20.87 20.57 -23.22
N GLY A 319 19.70 19.94 -23.13
CA GLY A 319 19.15 19.49 -21.86
C GLY A 319 17.86 18.70 -21.98
N PHE A 320 17.25 18.37 -20.84
CA PHE A 320 16.05 17.57 -20.73
C PHE A 320 14.98 18.28 -19.91
N THR A 321 13.86 18.61 -20.57
CA THR A 321 12.68 19.15 -19.88
C THR A 321 12.17 18.12 -18.86
N PHE A 322 11.85 18.56 -17.64
CA PHE A 322 11.24 17.75 -16.59
C PHE A 322 9.77 18.18 -16.41
N GLN A 323 8.79 17.31 -16.70
CA GLN A 323 8.91 15.96 -17.29
C GLN A 323 7.82 15.70 -18.33
N PHE A 324 7.85 14.54 -19.00
CA PHE A 324 6.93 14.29 -20.11
C PHE A 324 5.47 14.18 -19.68
N SER A 325 5.19 13.43 -18.61
CA SER A 325 3.83 13.19 -18.11
C SER A 325 3.72 13.41 -16.61
N ASP A 326 2.51 13.67 -16.10
CA ASP A 326 2.28 13.91 -14.66
C ASP A 326 2.72 12.76 -13.76
N GLY A 327 3.18 13.07 -12.55
CA GLY A 327 3.68 12.08 -11.59
C GLY A 327 2.72 11.85 -10.43
N TRP A 328 1.54 11.27 -10.68
CA TRP A 328 0.45 11.03 -9.68
C TRP A 328 0.84 10.20 -8.44
N TRP A 329 2.09 9.73 -8.38
CA TRP A 329 2.62 8.85 -7.35
C TRP A 329 3.65 9.54 -6.47
N LYS A 330 4.00 10.80 -6.77
CA LYS A 330 5.16 11.46 -6.16
C LYS A 330 4.86 12.01 -4.78
N PHE A 331 3.64 12.47 -4.50
CA PHE A 331 3.31 12.93 -3.16
C PHE A 331 2.91 11.75 -2.26
N GLY A 332 3.55 11.62 -1.09
CA GLY A 332 3.33 10.48 -0.20
C GLY A 332 3.92 9.18 -0.76
N PHE A 333 4.98 9.29 -1.55
CA PHE A 333 5.65 8.17 -2.21
C PHE A 333 6.23 7.20 -1.18
N ASP A 334 6.89 7.73 -0.14
CA ASP A 334 7.51 6.90 0.90
C ASP A 334 6.46 6.06 1.67
N ASP A 335 5.24 6.59 1.77
CA ASP A 335 4.08 5.91 2.37
C ASP A 335 3.32 5.00 1.39
N ARG A 336 3.65 5.04 0.10
CA ARG A 336 2.93 4.41 -1.02
C ARG A 336 1.41 4.70 -1.00
N LYS A 337 1.04 5.95 -0.71
CA LYS A 337 -0.36 6.41 -0.65
C LYS A 337 -0.74 7.21 -1.90
N ASN A 338 -2.04 7.38 -2.10
CA ASN A 338 -2.66 8.32 -3.04
C ASN A 338 -2.27 8.22 -4.54
N ALA A 339 -1.63 7.13 -4.99
CA ALA A 339 -1.21 6.98 -6.39
C ALA A 339 -2.36 7.07 -7.43
N ASP A 340 -3.63 6.98 -7.01
CA ASP A 340 -4.85 7.10 -7.82
C ASP A 340 -5.58 8.45 -7.66
N VAL A 341 -4.93 9.42 -7.01
CA VAL A 341 -5.38 10.80 -6.80
C VAL A 341 -4.31 11.73 -7.35
N HIS A 342 -4.68 12.77 -8.10
CA HIS A 342 -3.73 13.79 -8.55
C HIS A 342 -3.63 14.86 -7.47
N ASP A 343 -2.61 14.76 -6.63
CA ASP A 343 -2.45 15.61 -5.46
C ASP A 343 -2.07 17.05 -5.86
N ASN A 344 -2.57 18.02 -5.10
CA ASN A 344 -2.27 19.44 -5.31
C ASN A 344 -1.27 20.02 -4.27
N ASN A 345 -0.65 19.17 -3.46
CA ASN A 345 0.28 19.55 -2.42
C ASN A 345 1.65 19.99 -2.99
N ALA A 346 2.06 21.21 -2.64
CA ALA A 346 3.41 21.69 -2.91
C ALA A 346 4.36 21.22 -1.79
N SER A 347 5.36 20.40 -2.13
CA SER A 347 6.29 19.80 -1.16
C SER A 347 7.48 20.70 -0.81
N TRP A 348 7.83 21.67 -1.65
CA TRP A 348 8.98 22.57 -1.42
C TRP A 348 8.78 23.99 -1.99
N SER A 349 9.60 24.94 -1.53
CA SER A 349 9.51 26.37 -1.90
C SER A 349 10.60 26.78 -2.91
N ASN A 350 10.24 27.63 -3.87
CA ASN A 350 11.19 28.15 -4.84
C ASN A 350 10.88 29.59 -5.31
N GLY A 351 11.73 30.53 -4.89
CA GLY A 351 11.64 31.95 -5.24
C GLY A 351 11.78 32.29 -6.74
N GLY A 352 12.37 31.39 -7.54
CA GLY A 352 12.50 31.57 -9.00
C GLY A 352 11.17 31.55 -9.76
N TYR A 353 10.11 31.00 -9.13
CA TYR A 353 8.80 30.79 -9.73
C TYR A 353 7.77 31.81 -9.20
N SER A 354 8.11 33.10 -9.32
CA SER A 354 7.33 34.21 -8.75
C SER A 354 5.86 34.31 -9.21
N ARG A 355 5.46 33.64 -10.30
CA ARG A 355 4.06 33.61 -10.77
C ARG A 355 3.16 32.71 -9.92
N ASP A 356 3.77 31.84 -9.14
CA ASP A 356 3.14 30.79 -8.35
C ASP A 356 3.41 30.94 -6.84
N LEU A 357 4.48 31.63 -6.46
CA LEU A 357 4.80 31.94 -5.07
C LEU A 357 3.79 32.90 -4.42
N THR A 358 3.24 32.52 -3.25
CA THR A 358 2.35 33.38 -2.46
C THR A 358 3.11 34.34 -1.55
N ALA A 359 4.14 33.85 -0.86
CA ALA A 359 5.04 34.63 -0.02
C ALA A 359 6.40 33.91 0.06
N GLU A 360 7.44 34.62 0.48
CA GLU A 360 8.78 34.05 0.66
C GLU A 360 8.76 32.89 1.68
N GLY A 361 9.38 31.77 1.34
CA GLY A 361 9.44 30.57 2.18
C GLY A 361 8.17 29.72 2.20
N VAL A 362 7.14 30.04 1.41
CA VAL A 362 5.94 29.20 1.26
C VAL A 362 6.16 28.21 0.12
N ASN A 363 5.85 26.93 0.35
CA ASN A 363 5.91 25.91 -0.68
C ASN A 363 5.02 26.26 -1.87
N ASN A 364 5.54 26.07 -3.07
CA ASN A 364 4.83 26.38 -4.31
C ASN A 364 5.08 25.32 -5.40
N MET A 365 6.16 24.54 -5.30
CA MET A 365 6.48 23.54 -6.31
C MET A 365 5.68 22.26 -6.11
N ASN A 366 4.85 21.92 -7.08
CA ASN A 366 4.02 20.71 -7.04
C ASN A 366 4.57 19.60 -7.95
N GLU A 367 5.19 18.61 -7.32
CA GLU A 367 5.90 17.51 -7.98
C GLU A 367 5.05 16.70 -8.96
N GLU A 368 3.76 16.50 -8.68
CA GLU A 368 2.88 15.69 -9.53
C GLU A 368 2.50 16.39 -10.83
N TRP A 369 2.66 17.72 -10.89
CA TRP A 369 2.19 18.58 -11.98
C TRP A 369 3.31 19.07 -12.91
N PHE A 370 4.53 18.54 -12.79
CA PHE A 370 5.64 18.84 -13.71
C PHE A 370 5.45 18.29 -15.13
N GLY A 371 4.46 17.43 -15.36
CA GLY A 371 4.19 16.90 -16.68
C GLY A 371 3.86 18.00 -17.69
N ILE A 372 4.47 17.95 -18.89
CA ILE A 372 4.00 18.77 -20.02
C ILE A 372 2.80 18.13 -20.75
N CYS A 373 2.42 16.92 -20.35
CA CYS A 373 1.23 16.21 -20.77
C CYS A 373 0.47 15.69 -19.54
N ALA A 374 -0.84 15.91 -19.50
CA ALA A 374 -1.72 15.31 -18.50
C ALA A 374 -2.02 13.84 -18.84
N LYS A 375 -2.22 12.99 -17.82
CA LYS A 375 -2.58 11.58 -18.02
C LYS A 375 -4.09 11.38 -18.06
N GLY A 376 -4.54 10.58 -19.03
CA GLY A 376 -5.87 10.01 -19.05
C GLY A 376 -6.02 8.80 -18.13
N ALA A 377 -7.25 8.29 -18.04
CA ALA A 377 -7.53 7.06 -17.30
C ALA A 377 -6.69 5.88 -17.82
N THR A 378 -6.17 5.09 -16.89
CA THR A 378 -5.40 3.89 -17.21
C THR A 378 -6.35 2.75 -17.58
N ASP A 379 -6.12 2.13 -18.74
CA ASP A 379 -6.89 0.98 -19.20
C ASP A 379 -6.46 -0.31 -18.48
N PRO A 380 -7.22 -1.41 -18.59
CA PRO A 380 -6.89 -2.66 -17.90
C PRO A 380 -5.56 -3.32 -18.32
N ARG A 381 -4.91 -2.84 -19.39
CA ARG A 381 -3.58 -3.28 -19.83
C ARG A 381 -2.46 -2.43 -19.22
N GLY A 382 -2.80 -1.41 -18.44
CA GLY A 382 -1.85 -0.44 -17.90
C GLY A 382 -1.44 0.62 -18.93
N LEU A 383 -2.23 0.82 -19.99
CA LEU A 383 -1.97 1.84 -21.01
C LEU A 383 -2.90 3.04 -20.80
N TYR A 384 -2.42 4.23 -21.12
CA TYR A 384 -3.22 5.47 -21.06
C TYR A 384 -2.98 6.35 -22.29
N GLU A 385 -3.82 7.37 -22.43
CA GLU A 385 -3.64 8.46 -23.38
C GLU A 385 -3.05 9.68 -22.68
N LEU A 386 -2.22 10.43 -23.39
CA LEU A 386 -1.63 11.67 -22.90
C LEU A 386 -2.29 12.87 -23.58
N TYR A 387 -2.53 13.91 -22.79
CA TYR A 387 -3.16 15.15 -23.24
C TYR A 387 -2.14 16.29 -23.13
N PRO A 388 -1.56 16.75 -24.26
CA PRO A 388 -0.56 17.81 -24.26
C PRO A 388 -1.04 19.12 -23.62
N ARG A 389 -0.19 19.73 -22.79
CA ARG A 389 -0.38 21.09 -22.25
C ARG A 389 0.20 22.16 -23.17
N ALA A 390 -0.04 23.42 -22.84
CA ALA A 390 0.53 24.57 -23.56
C ALA A 390 2.06 24.46 -23.73
N ALA A 391 2.78 23.95 -22.71
CA ALA A 391 4.22 23.74 -22.78
C ALA A 391 4.65 22.82 -23.93
N TYR A 392 3.94 21.70 -24.18
CA TYR A 392 4.22 20.81 -25.30
C TYR A 392 4.19 21.54 -26.65
N TYR A 393 3.15 22.36 -26.88
CA TYR A 393 3.00 23.08 -28.14
C TYR A 393 4.04 24.18 -28.30
N ALA A 394 4.40 24.89 -27.23
CA ALA A 394 5.42 25.92 -27.27
C ALA A 394 6.83 25.34 -27.49
N LEU A 395 7.15 24.22 -26.83
CA LEU A 395 8.42 23.51 -27.02
C LEU A 395 8.52 22.84 -28.39
N LYS A 396 7.40 22.36 -28.94
CA LYS A 396 7.36 21.88 -30.33
C LYS A 396 7.83 22.94 -31.32
N ASP A 397 7.41 24.18 -31.13
CA ASP A 397 7.86 25.31 -31.95
C ASP A 397 9.35 25.60 -31.65
N ALA A 398 9.77 25.67 -30.38
CA ALA A 398 11.16 25.89 -30.00
C ALA A 398 12.15 24.88 -30.63
N HIS A 399 11.79 23.59 -30.62
CA HIS A 399 12.64 22.50 -31.11
C HIS A 399 12.73 22.38 -32.64
N GLN A 400 12.00 23.19 -33.41
CA GLN A 400 12.23 23.28 -34.86
C GLN A 400 13.54 24.01 -35.20
N LEU A 401 14.06 24.82 -34.28
CA LEU A 401 15.31 25.53 -34.46
C LEU A 401 16.51 24.62 -34.14
N ASN A 402 17.44 24.49 -35.08
CA ASN A 402 18.74 23.86 -34.85
C ASN A 402 19.83 24.94 -34.74
N PRO A 403 20.43 25.16 -33.54
CA PRO A 403 21.38 26.24 -33.29
C PRO A 403 22.73 26.08 -34.03
N TYR A 404 23.00 24.91 -34.62
CA TYR A 404 24.22 24.66 -35.40
C TYR A 404 24.03 24.85 -36.91
N SER A 405 22.87 25.36 -37.34
CA SER A 405 22.60 25.59 -38.77
C SER A 405 23.48 26.70 -39.33
N GLU A 406 23.78 26.63 -40.64
CA GLU A 406 24.60 27.65 -41.31
C GLU A 406 23.92 29.03 -41.25
N GLY A 407 24.68 30.07 -40.88
CA GLY A 407 24.18 31.43 -40.74
C GLY A 407 23.46 31.75 -39.43
N MET A 408 23.45 30.83 -38.45
CA MET A 408 22.87 31.09 -37.12
C MET A 408 23.62 32.22 -36.38
N THR A 409 22.87 33.14 -35.79
CA THR A 409 23.39 34.21 -34.94
C THR A 409 22.58 34.31 -33.66
N LEU A 410 23.15 34.93 -32.62
CA LEU A 410 22.42 35.18 -31.37
C LEU A 410 21.13 35.98 -31.59
N GLU A 411 21.18 37.01 -32.45
CA GLU A 411 20.02 37.83 -32.80
C GLU A 411 18.92 37.01 -33.49
N PHE A 412 19.29 36.01 -34.30
CA PHE A 412 18.29 35.13 -34.92
C PHE A 412 17.60 34.26 -33.87
N VAL A 413 18.36 33.66 -32.94
CA VAL A 413 17.80 32.83 -31.86
C VAL A 413 16.85 33.66 -30.99
N ASP A 414 17.29 34.84 -30.55
CA ASP A 414 16.46 35.74 -29.74
C ASP A 414 15.15 36.12 -30.46
N ASN A 415 15.25 36.54 -31.73
CA ASN A 415 14.06 36.85 -32.54
C ASN A 415 13.16 35.63 -32.77
N TYR A 416 13.72 34.43 -32.92
CA TYR A 416 12.94 33.21 -33.09
C TYR A 416 12.09 32.91 -31.86
N PHE A 417 12.72 32.88 -30.67
CA PHE A 417 12.02 32.60 -29.42
C PHE A 417 11.01 33.69 -29.06
N ASN A 418 11.31 34.97 -29.32
CA ASN A 418 10.37 36.07 -29.10
C ASN A 418 9.11 35.99 -29.97
N ASN A 419 9.14 35.21 -31.07
CA ASN A 419 7.99 34.99 -31.94
C ASN A 419 7.12 33.79 -31.52
N ILE A 420 7.56 32.95 -30.56
CA ILE A 420 6.76 31.83 -30.04
C ILE A 420 5.57 32.38 -29.26
N GLN A 421 4.35 32.15 -29.77
CA GLN A 421 3.12 32.68 -29.19
C GLN A 421 2.57 31.73 -28.10
N LEU A 422 2.94 31.99 -26.84
CA LEU A 422 2.48 31.19 -25.70
C LEU A 422 0.95 31.11 -25.59
N MET A 423 0.23 32.19 -25.95
CA MET A 423 -1.23 32.19 -25.90
C MET A 423 -1.85 31.27 -26.97
N ASP A 424 -1.23 31.16 -28.15
CA ASP A 424 -1.68 30.22 -29.18
C ASP A 424 -1.50 28.77 -28.72
N ALA A 425 -0.39 28.49 -28.01
CA ALA A 425 -0.15 27.19 -27.39
C ALA A 425 -1.21 26.85 -26.34
N VAL A 426 -1.58 27.81 -25.47
CA VAL A 426 -2.70 27.66 -24.52
C VAL A 426 -4.02 27.40 -25.24
N LEU A 427 -4.30 28.12 -26.34
CA LEU A 427 -5.54 27.93 -27.11
C LEU A 427 -5.62 26.54 -27.76
N ARG A 428 -4.49 25.98 -28.21
CA ARG A 428 -4.43 24.60 -28.73
C ARG A 428 -4.69 23.57 -27.63
N ALA A 429 -4.02 23.73 -26.48
CA ALA A 429 -4.16 22.82 -25.35
C ALA A 429 -5.58 22.79 -24.73
N ARG A 430 -6.41 23.81 -24.97
CA ARG A 430 -7.84 23.78 -24.56
C ARG A 430 -8.62 22.62 -25.18
N GLY A 431 -8.26 22.18 -26.38
CA GLY A 431 -8.90 21.03 -27.03
C GLY A 431 -8.59 19.74 -26.28
N ASP A 432 -7.32 19.52 -25.93
CA ASP A 432 -6.85 18.36 -25.16
C ASP A 432 -7.43 18.38 -23.74
N LYS A 433 -7.42 19.55 -23.09
CA LYS A 433 -8.07 19.74 -21.79
C LYS A 433 -9.57 19.43 -21.84
N ALA A 434 -10.30 19.94 -22.84
CA ALA A 434 -11.72 19.64 -22.98
C ALA A 434 -11.99 18.14 -23.25
N ALA A 435 -11.08 17.45 -23.94
CA ALA A 435 -11.17 16.01 -24.17
C ALA A 435 -10.92 15.21 -22.88
N LEU A 436 -9.94 15.62 -22.07
CA LEU A 436 -9.68 15.07 -20.74
C LEU A 436 -10.88 15.32 -19.81
N ASP A 437 -11.35 16.57 -19.71
CA ASP A 437 -12.46 16.99 -18.84
C ASP A 437 -13.77 16.31 -19.24
N GLY A 438 -14.01 16.12 -20.53
CA GLY A 438 -15.14 15.37 -21.08
C GLY A 438 -15.18 13.89 -20.65
N GLY A 439 -14.06 13.37 -20.11
CA GLY A 439 -13.92 12.03 -19.58
C GLY A 439 -13.95 11.91 -18.04
N GLY A 440 -13.86 13.00 -17.26
CA GLY A 440 -13.74 12.82 -15.80
C GLY A 440 -13.75 14.05 -14.87
N ASP A 441 -13.71 15.29 -15.38
CA ASP A 441 -13.50 16.49 -14.55
C ASP A 441 -14.80 17.29 -14.30
N GLN A 442 -15.85 16.57 -13.89
CA GLN A 442 -17.14 17.17 -13.50
C GLN A 442 -17.19 17.33 -11.98
N LYS A 443 -17.73 18.47 -11.50
CA LYS A 443 -17.99 18.72 -10.07
C LYS A 443 -18.79 17.61 -9.38
N ILE A 444 -19.56 16.84 -10.16
CA ILE A 444 -20.26 15.62 -9.73
C ILE A 444 -20.07 14.58 -10.83
N ARG A 445 -19.69 13.36 -10.48
CA ARG A 445 -19.54 12.23 -11.40
C ARG A 445 -20.05 10.93 -10.78
N ILE A 446 -20.37 9.95 -11.62
CA ILE A 446 -20.58 8.57 -11.17
C ILE A 446 -19.20 7.97 -10.92
N SER A 447 -18.86 7.69 -9.66
CA SER A 447 -17.57 7.10 -9.28
C SER A 447 -17.54 5.59 -9.47
N ASN A 448 -18.71 4.96 -9.35
CA ASN A 448 -18.84 3.51 -9.34
C ASN A 448 -20.21 3.07 -9.88
N LEU A 449 -20.23 2.04 -10.73
CA LEU A 449 -21.44 1.32 -11.14
C LEU A 449 -21.13 -0.17 -11.19
N GLN A 450 -21.66 -0.91 -10.20
CA GLN A 450 -21.53 -2.36 -10.13
C GLN A 450 -22.86 -3.06 -10.24
N ALA A 451 -22.84 -4.24 -10.86
CA ALA A 451 -23.94 -5.19 -10.81
C ALA A 451 -23.39 -6.59 -10.53
N ARG A 452 -23.89 -7.26 -9.50
CA ARG A 452 -23.51 -8.62 -9.10
C ARG A 452 -24.72 -9.52 -9.30
N PHE A 453 -24.63 -10.38 -10.29
CA PHE A 453 -25.59 -11.46 -10.54
C PHE A 453 -24.97 -12.77 -10.09
N THR A 454 -25.66 -13.51 -9.25
CA THR A 454 -25.19 -14.82 -8.77
C THR A 454 -26.32 -15.82 -8.84
N THR A 455 -26.03 -17.06 -9.19
CA THR A 455 -26.97 -18.19 -9.05
C THR A 455 -26.38 -19.23 -8.13
N PHE A 456 -27.25 -19.95 -7.44
CA PHE A 456 -26.90 -20.98 -6.47
C PHE A 456 -27.65 -22.25 -6.82
N ASN A 457 -26.94 -23.37 -6.88
CA ASN A 457 -27.54 -24.69 -6.90
C ASN A 457 -26.97 -25.48 -5.72
N THR A 458 -27.83 -25.88 -4.79
CA THR A 458 -27.42 -26.54 -3.55
C THR A 458 -27.98 -27.94 -3.45
N GLY A 459 -27.27 -28.81 -2.73
CA GLY A 459 -27.68 -30.18 -2.49
C GLY A 459 -26.88 -30.82 -1.36
N GLY A 460 -27.26 -32.03 -0.98
CA GLY A 460 -26.57 -32.76 0.05
C GLY A 460 -27.29 -34.03 0.48
N SER A 461 -26.78 -34.66 1.53
CA SER A 461 -27.34 -35.88 2.11
C SER A 461 -27.14 -35.88 3.62
N LEU A 462 -28.11 -36.44 4.34
CA LEU A 462 -28.15 -36.46 5.82
C LEU A 462 -28.03 -35.05 6.41
N ILE A 463 -28.80 -34.11 5.85
CA ILE A 463 -28.82 -32.69 6.23
C ILE A 463 -30.20 -32.25 6.71
N THR A 464 -30.25 -31.18 7.51
CA THR A 464 -31.50 -30.53 7.94
C THR A 464 -32.16 -29.66 6.86
N THR A 465 -31.44 -29.28 5.80
CA THR A 465 -32.01 -28.47 4.71
C THR A 465 -33.04 -29.27 3.91
N PRO A 466 -34.28 -28.78 3.76
CA PRO A 466 -35.35 -29.52 3.10
C PRO A 466 -35.27 -29.41 1.57
N ASP A 467 -35.93 -30.33 0.85
CA ASP A 467 -36.02 -30.28 -0.62
C ASP A 467 -36.84 -29.08 -1.13
N ASN A 468 -37.82 -28.61 -0.35
CA ASN A 468 -38.65 -27.44 -0.65
C ASN A 468 -38.78 -26.59 0.62
N GLU A 469 -38.94 -25.28 0.44
CA GLU A 469 -39.15 -24.33 1.52
C GLU A 469 -40.36 -24.70 2.41
N ASP A 470 -40.17 -24.63 3.73
CA ASP A 470 -41.25 -24.65 4.71
C ASP A 470 -41.63 -23.20 5.06
N PRO A 471 -42.80 -22.70 4.64
CA PRO A 471 -43.20 -21.31 4.86
C PRO A 471 -43.42 -20.96 6.33
N ASN A 472 -43.42 -21.94 7.24
CA ASN A 472 -43.57 -21.71 8.68
C ASN A 472 -42.23 -21.76 9.43
N ALA A 473 -41.12 -22.04 8.74
CA ALA A 473 -39.80 -22.16 9.34
C ALA A 473 -38.89 -21.02 8.86
N ASN A 474 -38.43 -20.20 9.81
CA ASN A 474 -37.41 -19.17 9.54
C ASN A 474 -36.01 -19.78 9.68
N ALA A 475 -35.58 -20.57 8.69
CA ALA A 475 -34.32 -21.30 8.69
C ALA A 475 -33.57 -21.16 7.36
N PHE A 476 -32.24 -21.06 7.42
CA PHE A 476 -31.37 -20.94 6.24
C PHE A 476 -30.27 -22.02 6.28
N PRO A 477 -29.95 -22.68 5.15
CA PRO A 477 -30.64 -22.59 3.86
C PRO A 477 -32.09 -23.09 3.94
N ASN A 478 -33.03 -22.38 3.29
CA ASN A 478 -34.46 -22.70 3.39
C ASN A 478 -34.89 -23.88 2.49
N GLN A 479 -34.15 -24.17 1.42
CA GLN A 479 -34.40 -25.29 0.51
C GLN A 479 -33.15 -25.74 -0.26
N LEU A 480 -33.22 -26.93 -0.88
CA LEU A 480 -32.25 -27.42 -1.86
C LEU A 480 -32.63 -27.00 -3.29
N GLY A 481 -31.70 -27.11 -4.23
CA GLY A 481 -31.92 -26.79 -5.63
C GLY A 481 -31.51 -25.36 -5.99
N PHE A 482 -32.24 -24.72 -6.90
CA PHE A 482 -31.81 -23.49 -7.56
C PHE A 482 -32.37 -22.22 -6.92
N ASP A 483 -31.53 -21.19 -6.79
CA ASP A 483 -31.90 -19.82 -6.44
C ASP A 483 -30.93 -18.81 -7.10
N HIS A 484 -31.17 -17.51 -6.95
CA HIS A 484 -30.38 -16.44 -7.53
C HIS A 484 -30.31 -15.18 -6.67
N MET A 485 -29.30 -14.35 -6.88
CA MET A 485 -29.11 -13.08 -6.18
C MET A 485 -28.76 -11.97 -7.16
N GLN A 486 -29.27 -10.76 -6.86
CA GLN A 486 -29.03 -9.55 -7.64
C GLN A 486 -28.70 -8.39 -6.70
N SER A 487 -27.52 -7.81 -6.85
CA SER A 487 -27.03 -6.71 -6.00
C SER A 487 -26.36 -5.66 -6.88
N TYR A 488 -26.76 -4.40 -6.76
CA TYR A 488 -26.27 -3.29 -7.58
C TYR A 488 -25.62 -2.24 -6.67
N PHE A 489 -24.57 -1.58 -7.16
CA PHE A 489 -23.89 -0.50 -6.43
C PHE A 489 -23.75 0.73 -7.32
N VAL A 490 -24.06 1.91 -6.79
CA VAL A 490 -23.96 3.18 -7.51
C VAL A 490 -23.24 4.20 -6.62
N GLY A 491 -22.03 4.56 -7.02
CA GLY A 491 -21.22 5.60 -6.41
C GLY A 491 -21.41 6.95 -7.09
N ILE A 492 -21.59 8.00 -6.29
CA ILE A 492 -21.62 9.38 -6.73
C ILE A 492 -20.50 10.11 -5.98
N GLU A 493 -19.59 10.73 -6.73
CA GLU A 493 -18.52 11.56 -6.19
C GLU A 493 -18.74 13.01 -6.58
N GLY A 494 -18.44 13.93 -5.65
CA GLY A 494 -18.41 15.36 -5.89
C GLY A 494 -17.10 15.99 -5.44
N ASN A 495 -16.60 16.92 -6.26
CA ASN A 495 -15.38 17.70 -6.01
C ASN A 495 -15.74 19.20 -6.07
N PRO A 496 -16.33 19.78 -5.00
CA PRO A 496 -16.81 21.15 -5.01
C PRO A 496 -15.69 22.19 -5.13
N ALA A 497 -14.46 21.83 -4.71
CA ALA A 497 -13.23 22.61 -4.81
C ALA A 497 -12.03 21.67 -5.03
N PRO A 498 -10.89 22.14 -5.57
CA PRO A 498 -9.72 21.29 -5.84
C PRO A 498 -9.14 20.57 -4.62
N ASN A 499 -9.46 21.06 -3.42
CA ASN A 499 -8.97 20.54 -2.15
C ASN A 499 -10.06 19.82 -1.33
N MET A 500 -11.20 19.47 -1.93
CA MET A 500 -12.27 18.73 -1.26
C MET A 500 -12.90 17.69 -2.19
N ARG A 501 -12.99 16.46 -1.71
CA ARG A 501 -13.63 15.31 -2.37
C ARG A 501 -14.65 14.69 -1.43
N ALA A 502 -15.79 14.26 -1.96
CA ALA A 502 -16.78 13.49 -1.20
C ALA A 502 -17.43 12.43 -2.10
N GLU A 503 -17.57 11.21 -1.59
CA GLU A 503 -18.16 10.08 -2.30
C GLU A 503 -19.21 9.38 -1.44
N VAL A 504 -20.32 8.98 -2.06
CA VAL A 504 -21.35 8.14 -1.45
C VAL A 504 -21.70 7.02 -2.40
N ASN A 505 -21.67 5.78 -1.91
CA ASN A 505 -21.98 4.58 -2.67
C ASN A 505 -23.23 3.91 -2.11
N PHE A 506 -24.22 3.69 -2.96
CA PHE A 506 -25.51 3.09 -2.61
C PHE A 506 -25.55 1.64 -3.05
N ASN A 507 -26.03 0.75 -2.19
CA ASN A 507 -26.42 -0.61 -2.58
C ASN A 507 -27.93 -0.67 -2.83
N ILE A 508 -28.29 -1.32 -3.93
CA ILE A 508 -29.66 -1.60 -4.34
C ILE A 508 -29.82 -3.12 -4.51
N LEU A 509 -30.80 -3.71 -3.85
CA LEU A 509 -31.05 -5.15 -3.87
C LEU A 509 -32.18 -5.50 -4.84
N GLY A 510 -31.95 -6.52 -5.67
CA GLY A 510 -33.01 -7.28 -6.35
C GLY A 510 -33.36 -8.52 -5.52
N ASN A 511 -33.42 -9.70 -6.14
CA ASN A 511 -33.62 -10.96 -5.40
C ASN A 511 -32.46 -11.22 -4.43
N VAL A 512 -32.77 -11.71 -3.22
CA VAL A 512 -31.79 -12.14 -2.22
C VAL A 512 -31.95 -13.64 -2.07
N ALA A 513 -30.86 -14.38 -2.29
CA ALA A 513 -30.92 -15.84 -2.24
C ALA A 513 -31.04 -16.36 -0.79
N GLU A 514 -31.80 -17.43 -0.60
CA GLU A 514 -32.08 -18.01 0.72
C GLU A 514 -31.58 -19.46 0.86
N ASN A 515 -31.21 -20.08 -0.25
CA ASN A 515 -30.59 -21.41 -0.29
C ASN A 515 -29.05 -21.51 -0.18
N PRO A 516 -28.21 -20.44 -0.12
CA PRO A 516 -26.75 -20.62 -0.02
C PRO A 516 -26.30 -21.32 1.27
N ILE A 517 -25.33 -22.25 1.18
CA ILE A 517 -24.84 -23.03 2.35
C ILE A 517 -23.96 -22.21 3.31
N ASN A 518 -23.49 -21.05 2.84
CA ASN A 518 -22.88 -20.02 3.67
C ASN A 518 -23.93 -18.95 3.91
N GLU A 519 -24.67 -19.11 5.01
CA GLU A 519 -25.92 -18.39 5.20
C GLU A 519 -25.75 -16.91 5.57
N ILE A 520 -24.55 -16.45 5.92
CA ILE A 520 -24.26 -15.06 6.35
C ILE A 520 -23.46 -14.30 5.27
N PHE A 521 -24.06 -13.25 4.70
CA PHE A 521 -23.46 -12.33 3.73
C PHE A 521 -24.20 -10.99 3.74
N TYR A 522 -23.63 -9.97 3.07
CA TYR A 522 -24.10 -8.58 3.14
C TYR A 522 -25.58 -8.43 2.74
N GLU A 523 -25.99 -9.01 1.60
CA GLU A 523 -27.34 -8.89 1.03
C GLU A 523 -28.46 -9.48 1.89
N ASN A 524 -28.14 -10.26 2.93
CA ASN A 524 -29.13 -10.85 3.85
C ASN A 524 -30.05 -9.83 4.53
N VAL A 525 -29.63 -8.57 4.58
CA VAL A 525 -30.41 -7.45 5.11
C VAL A 525 -31.72 -7.21 4.36
N GLY A 526 -31.83 -7.73 3.14
CA GLY A 526 -33.03 -7.69 2.31
C GLY A 526 -33.80 -9.02 2.23
N ARG A 527 -33.51 -9.99 3.11
CA ARG A 527 -34.37 -11.19 3.26
C ARG A 527 -35.74 -10.80 3.83
N PRO A 528 -36.81 -11.55 3.49
CA PRO A 528 -38.12 -11.37 4.09
C PRO A 528 -38.07 -11.42 5.61
N ILE A 529 -38.89 -10.59 6.26
CA ILE A 529 -39.09 -10.64 7.71
C ILE A 529 -40.56 -10.90 8.01
N THR A 530 -40.84 -11.82 8.92
CA THR A 530 -42.19 -12.07 9.43
C THR A 530 -42.40 -11.27 10.71
N VAL A 531 -43.33 -10.32 10.69
CA VAL A 531 -43.76 -9.58 11.88
C VAL A 531 -44.90 -10.34 12.53
N VAL A 532 -44.63 -10.92 13.70
CA VAL A 532 -45.59 -11.74 14.45
C VAL A 532 -46.48 -10.84 15.33
N GLY A 533 -47.78 -11.08 15.35
CA GLY A 533 -48.71 -10.46 16.32
C GLY A 533 -48.89 -8.94 16.19
N VAL A 534 -49.20 -8.43 15.00
CA VAL A 534 -49.43 -6.99 14.77
C VAL A 534 -50.72 -6.53 15.48
N GLU A 535 -50.58 -5.69 16.50
CA GLU A 535 -51.71 -5.16 17.28
C GLU A 535 -52.67 -4.34 16.39
N GLY A 536 -53.93 -4.77 16.28
CA GLY A 536 -54.93 -4.22 15.35
C GLY A 536 -55.07 -4.96 14.01
N GLY A 537 -54.23 -5.98 13.75
CA GLY A 537 -54.22 -6.84 12.57
C GLY A 537 -54.73 -8.27 12.80
N ASN A 538 -55.71 -8.47 13.69
CA ASN A 538 -56.29 -9.78 14.05
C ASN A 538 -55.28 -10.85 14.55
N ASP A 539 -54.15 -10.46 15.16
CA ASP A 539 -53.07 -11.38 15.57
C ASP A 539 -52.55 -12.26 14.41
N LEU A 540 -52.53 -11.72 13.19
CA LEU A 540 -51.97 -12.39 12.02
C LEU A 540 -50.50 -12.01 11.84
N ASP A 541 -49.68 -13.01 11.53
CA ASP A 541 -48.30 -12.82 11.11
C ASP A 541 -48.26 -12.19 9.72
N VAL A 542 -47.51 -11.10 9.58
CA VAL A 542 -47.36 -10.37 8.31
C VAL A 542 -45.94 -10.51 7.83
N GLU A 543 -45.77 -11.18 6.70
CA GLU A 543 -44.50 -11.21 5.98
C GLU A 543 -44.28 -9.89 5.22
N ILE A 544 -43.10 -9.30 5.41
CA ILE A 544 -42.61 -8.15 4.64
C ILE A 544 -41.54 -8.70 3.69
N PRO A 545 -41.89 -8.99 2.43
CA PRO A 545 -40.97 -9.63 1.48
C PRO A 545 -39.89 -8.67 0.98
N ASP A 546 -40.14 -7.36 1.01
CA ASP A 546 -39.25 -6.31 0.52
C ASP A 546 -38.90 -5.33 1.64
N PHE A 547 -37.80 -5.60 2.34
CA PHE A 547 -37.22 -4.71 3.34
C PHE A 547 -35.81 -4.27 2.92
N ASN A 548 -35.39 -3.04 3.24
CA ASN A 548 -34.01 -2.57 3.04
C ASN A 548 -33.43 -2.68 1.61
N ARG A 549 -34.27 -2.56 0.57
CA ARG A 549 -33.85 -2.69 -0.84
C ARG A 549 -32.91 -1.58 -1.35
N LEU A 550 -32.80 -0.45 -0.67
CA LEU A 550 -31.84 0.63 -0.96
C LEU A 550 -31.17 1.06 0.35
N ARG A 551 -29.83 1.06 0.39
CA ARG A 551 -29.03 1.49 1.54
C ARG A 551 -27.78 2.23 1.10
N VAL A 552 -27.25 3.10 1.94
CA VAL A 552 -25.87 3.58 1.79
C VAL A 552 -24.95 2.40 2.15
N TYR A 553 -24.10 2.01 1.19
CA TYR A 553 -23.12 0.94 1.37
C TYR A 553 -21.87 1.45 2.07
N GLN A 554 -21.30 2.55 1.56
CA GLN A 554 -20.16 3.24 2.14
C GLN A 554 -20.16 4.72 1.73
N ALA A 555 -19.48 5.56 2.49
CA ALA A 555 -19.27 6.97 2.15
C ALA A 555 -17.95 7.47 2.72
N GLU A 556 -17.32 8.41 2.04
CA GLU A 556 -16.09 9.05 2.49
C GLU A 556 -16.06 10.51 2.05
N PHE A 557 -15.32 11.34 2.78
CA PHE A 557 -14.95 12.67 2.30
C PHE A 557 -13.59 13.06 2.82
N GLU A 558 -12.93 13.93 2.07
CA GLU A 558 -11.64 14.51 2.40
C GLU A 558 -11.69 16.00 2.11
N TRP A 559 -11.14 16.79 3.03
CA TRP A 559 -10.95 18.22 2.87
C TRP A 559 -9.54 18.60 3.34
N ASN A 560 -8.68 18.88 2.37
CA ASN A 560 -7.32 19.33 2.57
C ASN A 560 -7.31 20.87 2.67
N ALA A 561 -7.33 21.39 3.89
CA ALA A 561 -7.25 22.81 4.15
C ALA A 561 -5.81 23.23 4.48
N LYS A 562 -5.58 24.55 4.48
CA LYS A 562 -4.26 25.10 4.83
C LYS A 562 -3.79 24.67 6.23
N ASP A 563 -4.70 24.65 7.20
CA ASP A 563 -4.37 24.43 8.61
C ASP A 563 -4.73 23.02 9.09
N PHE A 564 -5.38 22.18 8.25
CA PHE A 564 -5.77 20.82 8.61
C PHE A 564 -6.08 19.94 7.39
N ASP A 565 -5.97 18.62 7.56
CA ASP A 565 -6.66 17.63 6.73
C ASP A 565 -7.81 17.02 7.52
N LEU A 566 -9.03 17.07 6.97
CA LEU A 566 -10.22 16.47 7.57
C LEU A 566 -10.68 15.31 6.70
N ARG A 567 -10.77 14.12 7.30
CA ARG A 567 -11.28 12.90 6.67
C ARG A 567 -12.51 12.43 7.40
N GLY A 568 -13.55 12.03 6.68
CA GLY A 568 -14.72 11.35 7.23
C GLY A 568 -15.00 10.06 6.51
N PHE A 569 -15.45 9.05 7.26
CA PHE A 569 -15.64 7.70 6.74
C PHE A 569 -16.91 7.05 7.29
N TYR A 570 -17.58 6.25 6.46
CA TYR A 570 -18.68 5.37 6.79
C TYR A 570 -18.51 4.06 6.03
N ARG A 571 -18.33 2.95 6.75
CA ARG A 571 -17.98 1.63 6.18
C ARG A 571 -16.74 1.66 5.26
N THR A 572 -15.88 2.66 5.42
CA THR A 572 -14.55 2.77 4.82
C THR A 572 -13.51 2.67 5.93
N GLY A 573 -12.49 1.82 5.74
CA GLY A 573 -11.45 1.59 6.73
C GLY A 573 -10.46 2.76 6.84
N HIS A 574 -9.86 2.93 8.02
CA HIS A 574 -8.74 3.82 8.28
C HIS A 574 -7.57 3.04 8.90
N TYR A 575 -6.39 3.63 8.85
CA TYR A 575 -5.18 3.03 9.40
C TYR A 575 -5.02 3.32 10.90
N HIS A 576 -4.11 2.61 11.56
CA HIS A 576 -3.83 2.75 12.99
C HIS A 576 -2.78 3.85 13.28
N TRP A 577 -2.74 4.36 14.51
CA TRP A 577 -1.71 5.34 14.93
C TRP A 577 -0.43 4.71 15.52
N GLY A 578 -0.27 3.39 15.44
CA GLY A 578 0.88 2.66 16.02
C GLY A 578 2.28 3.15 15.57
N TYR A 579 2.45 3.50 14.29
CA TYR A 579 3.71 4.09 13.78
C TYR A 579 3.85 5.59 14.09
N GLU A 580 2.83 6.19 14.70
CA GLU A 580 2.78 7.61 15.07
C GLU A 580 2.81 7.78 16.60
N GLY A 581 3.44 6.85 17.32
CA GLY A 581 3.65 6.90 18.76
C GLY A 581 2.51 6.37 19.63
N ASP A 582 1.46 5.74 19.06
CA ASP A 582 0.41 5.05 19.83
C ASP A 582 0.89 3.68 20.34
N PHE A 583 1.85 3.70 21.27
CA PHE A 583 2.47 2.49 21.83
C PHE A 583 1.51 1.58 22.61
N PHE A 584 0.33 2.09 22.96
CA PHE A 584 -0.73 1.34 23.66
C PHE A 584 -1.89 0.94 22.76
N GLY A 585 -1.87 1.27 21.46
CA GLY A 585 -2.88 0.84 20.48
C GLY A 585 -4.29 1.36 20.78
N LEU A 586 -4.44 2.61 21.20
CA LEU A 586 -5.74 3.22 21.48
C LEU A 586 -6.56 3.49 20.21
N TYR A 587 -5.91 3.72 19.07
CA TYR A 587 -6.56 3.91 17.77
C TYR A 587 -6.16 2.81 16.77
N PRO A 588 -6.96 1.72 16.70
CA PRO A 588 -6.66 0.57 15.86
C PRO A 588 -7.04 0.76 14.40
N GLU A 589 -6.49 -0.07 13.49
CA GLU A 589 -6.95 -0.10 12.10
C GLU A 589 -8.39 -0.64 12.01
N SER A 590 -9.12 -0.20 11.00
CA SER A 590 -10.51 -0.62 10.74
C SER A 590 -10.69 -1.28 9.37
N ASN A 591 -9.61 -1.85 8.82
CA ASN A 591 -9.62 -2.61 7.57
C ASN A 591 -10.03 -4.08 7.79
N TYR A 592 -11.34 -4.33 7.91
CA TYR A 592 -11.88 -5.67 8.23
C TYR A 592 -12.02 -6.64 7.04
N GLY A 593 -11.74 -6.18 5.82
CA GLY A 593 -11.94 -6.97 4.61
C GLY A 593 -13.38 -7.52 4.50
N PRO A 594 -13.58 -8.78 4.06
CA PRO A 594 -14.92 -9.37 3.90
C PRO A 594 -15.74 -9.45 5.19
N ASN A 595 -15.12 -9.38 6.37
CA ASN A 595 -15.83 -9.54 7.64
C ASN A 595 -16.84 -8.41 7.91
N LEU A 596 -16.56 -7.19 7.43
CA LEU A 596 -17.49 -6.06 7.55
C LEU A 596 -18.80 -6.30 6.78
N ASP A 597 -18.72 -7.00 5.65
CA ASP A 597 -19.86 -7.39 4.82
C ASP A 597 -20.56 -8.63 5.40
N ILE A 598 -19.80 -9.67 5.78
CA ILE A 598 -20.34 -10.91 6.39
C ILE A 598 -21.22 -10.56 7.58
N TYR A 599 -20.76 -9.70 8.50
CA TYR A 599 -21.49 -9.40 9.72
C TYR A 599 -22.31 -8.10 9.66
N ASN A 600 -22.37 -7.44 8.50
CA ASN A 600 -22.99 -6.11 8.37
C ASN A 600 -22.47 -5.12 9.44
N GLY A 601 -21.15 -5.16 9.72
CA GLY A 601 -20.51 -4.30 10.72
C GLY A 601 -20.49 -2.84 10.29
N GLU A 602 -20.55 -1.91 11.24
CA GLU A 602 -20.55 -0.48 10.96
C GLU A 602 -19.28 0.17 11.52
N ILE A 603 -18.75 1.13 10.77
CA ILE A 603 -17.70 2.06 11.19
C ILE A 603 -18.09 3.44 10.65
N LEU A 604 -17.98 4.45 11.50
CA LEU A 604 -18.41 5.81 11.20
C LEU A 604 -17.68 6.80 12.11
N GLY A 605 -17.00 7.77 11.50
CA GLY A 605 -16.34 8.85 12.22
C GLY A 605 -15.62 9.83 11.32
N LEU A 606 -14.86 10.70 11.97
CA LEU A 606 -13.98 11.68 11.35
C LEU A 606 -12.61 11.67 12.01
N GLU A 607 -11.60 12.03 11.23
CA GLU A 607 -10.22 12.25 11.64
C GLU A 607 -9.77 13.62 11.15
N ILE A 608 -9.02 14.35 11.98
CA ILE A 608 -8.47 15.67 11.68
C ILE A 608 -6.98 15.65 11.99
N ASP A 609 -6.16 15.99 11.02
CA ASP A 609 -4.72 16.21 11.16
C ASP A 609 -4.41 17.70 11.08
N GLY A 610 -3.78 18.28 12.09
CA GLY A 610 -3.34 19.67 12.09
C GLY A 610 -2.12 19.91 11.21
N LYS A 611 -2.07 21.05 10.52
CA LYS A 611 -0.93 21.50 9.71
C LYS A 611 -0.34 22.81 10.24
N GLY A 612 0.89 23.14 9.82
CA GLY A 612 1.56 24.39 10.17
C GLY A 612 1.74 24.54 11.68
N ASP A 613 1.14 25.56 12.29
CA ASP A 613 1.24 25.81 13.74
C ASP A 613 0.59 24.70 14.60
N LEU A 614 -0.28 23.87 14.00
CA LEU A 614 -0.95 22.74 14.63
C LEU A 614 -0.30 21.39 14.32
N ASP A 615 0.86 21.40 13.65
CA ASP A 615 1.58 20.16 13.32
C ASP A 615 1.82 19.28 14.56
N GLY A 616 1.65 17.97 14.35
CA GLY A 616 1.66 16.95 15.40
C GLY A 616 0.34 16.79 16.18
N LEU A 617 -0.65 17.69 16.04
CA LEU A 617 -1.99 17.53 16.64
C LEU A 617 -2.91 16.71 15.73
N LYS A 618 -3.46 15.61 16.24
CA LYS A 618 -4.50 14.83 15.55
C LYS A 618 -5.71 14.59 16.44
N ALA A 619 -6.90 14.52 15.85
CA ALA A 619 -8.12 14.18 16.57
C ALA A 619 -8.95 13.16 15.78
N ALA A 620 -9.55 12.20 16.47
CA ALA A 620 -10.52 11.28 15.90
C ALA A 620 -11.81 11.31 16.71
N PHE A 621 -12.97 11.38 16.05
CA PHE A 621 -14.25 11.47 16.71
C PHE A 621 -15.32 10.72 15.95
N GLY A 622 -16.13 9.93 16.63
CA GLY A 622 -17.22 9.24 15.94
C GLY A 622 -18.06 8.35 16.83
N PRO A 623 -19.27 7.99 16.38
CA PRO A 623 -20.12 7.03 17.07
C PRO A 623 -19.51 5.62 17.10
N GLN A 624 -18.70 5.25 16.10
CA GLN A 624 -18.07 3.94 16.01
C GLN A 624 -16.81 4.01 15.13
N LEU A 625 -15.71 4.54 15.68
CA LEU A 625 -14.45 4.72 14.93
C LEU A 625 -13.93 3.39 14.35
N TRP A 626 -14.02 2.30 15.13
CA TRP A 626 -13.75 0.93 14.67
C TRP A 626 -14.93 0.02 15.04
N TRP A 627 -15.06 -1.14 14.41
CA TRP A 627 -16.21 -2.02 14.60
C TRP A 627 -16.26 -2.52 16.06
N GLY A 628 -17.40 -2.27 16.72
CA GLY A 628 -17.58 -2.53 18.16
C GLY A 628 -17.14 -1.41 19.12
N ALA A 629 -16.63 -0.29 18.61
CA ALA A 629 -16.28 0.87 19.44
C ALA A 629 -17.51 1.54 20.10
N ASN A 630 -17.30 2.12 21.28
CA ASN A 630 -18.23 3.08 21.87
C ASN A 630 -18.14 4.43 21.13
N PRO A 631 -19.18 5.29 21.21
CA PRO A 631 -19.06 6.68 20.77
C PRO A 631 -17.92 7.37 21.49
N THR A 632 -16.93 7.86 20.75
CA THR A 632 -15.59 8.16 21.28
C THR A 632 -15.00 9.43 20.68
N ALA A 633 -14.19 10.13 21.47
CA ALA A 633 -13.22 11.11 21.02
C ALA A 633 -11.79 10.71 21.40
N LEU A 634 -10.83 10.90 20.50
CA LEU A 634 -9.40 10.81 20.75
C LEU A 634 -8.72 12.11 20.35
N LEU A 635 -7.72 12.51 21.13
CA LEU A 635 -6.80 13.59 20.82
C LEU A 635 -5.37 13.07 20.98
N LYS A 636 -4.56 13.21 19.95
CA LYS A 636 -3.13 12.90 19.95
C LYS A 636 -2.34 14.17 19.74
N TYR A 637 -1.24 14.32 20.49
CA TYR A 637 -0.22 15.33 20.21
C TYR A 637 1.15 14.68 20.21
N HIS A 638 1.89 14.88 19.12
CA HIS A 638 3.24 14.37 18.91
C HIS A 638 4.21 15.55 18.73
N ARG A 639 5.40 15.48 19.35
CA ARG A 639 6.47 16.46 19.12
C ARG A 639 7.84 15.91 19.46
N THR A 640 8.83 16.24 18.62
CA THR A 640 10.25 16.03 18.93
C THR A 640 10.83 17.15 19.79
N ILE A 641 11.40 16.80 20.96
CA ILE A 641 12.04 17.72 21.91
C ILE A 641 13.46 17.23 22.21
N LYS A 642 14.49 17.94 21.73
CA LYS A 642 15.92 17.61 21.99
C LYS A 642 16.25 16.13 21.71
N HIS A 643 15.81 15.63 20.54
CA HIS A 643 15.96 14.23 20.09
C HIS A 643 15.16 13.19 20.86
N TRP A 644 14.10 13.60 21.56
CA TRP A 644 13.08 12.70 22.09
C TRP A 644 11.78 12.94 21.38
N ASP A 645 11.18 11.90 20.85
CA ASP A 645 9.83 11.96 20.35
C ASP A 645 8.87 11.72 21.51
N VAL A 646 7.94 12.64 21.70
CA VAL A 646 6.99 12.62 22.81
C VAL A 646 5.59 12.60 22.25
N THR A 647 4.85 11.54 22.57
CA THR A 647 3.47 11.35 22.10
C THR A 647 2.54 11.22 23.29
N GLY A 648 1.52 12.08 23.34
CA GLY A 648 0.42 11.99 24.30
C GLY A 648 -0.88 11.69 23.59
N ILE A 649 -1.65 10.71 24.08
CA ILE A 649 -2.99 10.41 23.56
C ILE A 649 -3.99 10.44 24.70
N TYR A 650 -5.09 11.15 24.51
CA TYR A 650 -6.24 11.13 25.39
C TYR A 650 -7.43 10.58 24.64
N HIS A 651 -8.04 9.52 25.17
CA HIS A 651 -9.22 8.84 24.65
C HIS A 651 -10.34 8.95 25.69
N ARG A 652 -11.56 9.20 25.22
CA ARG A 652 -12.74 9.20 26.07
C ARG A 652 -13.97 8.73 25.33
N ASP A 653 -14.64 7.74 25.90
CA ASP A 653 -15.99 7.37 25.51
C ASP A 653 -16.98 8.45 25.98
N LEU A 654 -17.90 8.85 25.11
CA LEU A 654 -18.84 9.94 25.35
C LEU A 654 -20.03 9.51 26.21
N ASN A 655 -20.44 8.25 26.08
CA ASN A 655 -21.49 7.66 26.92
C ASN A 655 -20.84 6.81 28.01
N THR A 656 -20.72 7.39 29.20
CA THR A 656 -20.07 6.77 30.36
C THR A 656 -21.05 6.16 31.36
N ASP A 657 -22.36 6.29 31.13
CA ASP A 657 -23.36 5.78 32.07
C ASP A 657 -23.38 4.25 32.04
N ILE A 658 -23.16 3.65 33.20
CA ILE A 658 -23.26 2.20 33.38
C ILE A 658 -24.62 1.91 34.02
N THR A 659 -25.52 1.31 33.23
CA THR A 659 -26.83 0.87 33.69
C THR A 659 -26.83 -0.63 33.89
N PHE A 660 -27.48 -1.07 34.97
CA PHE A 660 -27.61 -2.48 35.31
C PHE A 660 -29.09 -2.88 35.35
N ASP A 661 -29.40 -4.12 34.97
CA ASP A 661 -30.73 -4.69 35.15
C ASP A 661 -30.95 -5.21 36.59
N ASP A 662 -32.16 -5.72 36.87
CA ASP A 662 -32.53 -6.26 38.19
C ASP A 662 -31.68 -7.47 38.61
N THR A 663 -30.92 -8.07 37.69
CA THR A 663 -30.00 -9.18 37.94
C THR A 663 -28.55 -8.73 38.15
N GLY A 664 -28.28 -7.42 38.08
CA GLY A 664 -26.96 -6.82 38.22
C GLY A 664 -26.12 -6.87 36.95
N ARG A 665 -26.71 -7.19 35.80
CA ARG A 665 -25.99 -7.25 34.51
C ARG A 665 -26.01 -5.91 33.81
N ARG A 666 -24.90 -5.55 33.15
CA ARG A 666 -24.84 -4.33 32.34
C ARG A 666 -25.86 -4.39 31.20
N VAL A 667 -26.65 -3.32 31.04
CA VAL A 667 -27.56 -3.15 29.92
C VAL A 667 -26.77 -2.64 28.71
N LEU A 668 -26.84 -3.38 27.60
CA LEU A 668 -26.15 -3.05 26.35
C LEU A 668 -27.08 -2.33 25.37
N ASP A 669 -26.54 -1.41 24.57
CA ASP A 669 -27.29 -0.77 23.50
C ASP A 669 -27.66 -1.80 22.42
N ALA A 670 -28.96 -2.01 22.22
CA ALA A 670 -29.47 -2.95 21.24
C ALA A 670 -28.99 -2.65 19.81
N ASN A 671 -28.68 -1.40 19.47
CA ASN A 671 -28.15 -1.03 18.16
C ASN A 671 -26.70 -1.49 17.97
N GLN A 672 -25.86 -1.45 19.00
CA GLN A 672 -24.48 -1.92 18.93
C GLN A 672 -24.41 -3.44 18.83
N VAL A 673 -25.27 -4.14 19.60
CA VAL A 673 -25.30 -5.61 19.66
C VAL A 673 -25.89 -6.26 18.38
N ARG A 674 -26.68 -5.51 17.59
CA ARG A 674 -27.23 -6.00 16.30
C ARG A 674 -26.16 -6.46 15.31
N SER A 675 -24.95 -5.90 15.39
CA SER A 675 -23.81 -6.30 14.56
C SER A 675 -23.13 -7.59 15.02
N GLY A 676 -23.57 -8.21 16.13
CA GLY A 676 -22.97 -9.43 16.68
C GLY A 676 -21.69 -9.19 17.48
N VAL A 677 -21.47 -7.97 17.95
CA VAL A 677 -20.32 -7.59 18.79
C VAL A 677 -20.82 -7.04 20.13
N ILE A 678 -20.16 -7.43 21.22
CA ILE A 678 -20.38 -6.85 22.55
C ILE A 678 -19.50 -5.60 22.67
N PRO A 679 -20.07 -4.40 22.85
CA PRO A 679 -19.29 -3.19 23.02
C PRO A 679 -18.46 -3.26 24.30
N ALA A 680 -17.24 -2.75 24.25
CA ALA A 680 -16.37 -2.67 25.42
C ALA A 680 -17.02 -1.84 26.55
N TRP A 681 -16.55 -2.03 27.77
CA TRP A 681 -16.91 -1.16 28.89
C TRP A 681 -16.54 0.29 28.58
N PRO A 682 -17.41 1.28 28.91
CA PRO A 682 -17.07 2.68 28.73
C PRO A 682 -15.77 2.99 29.48
N SER A 683 -14.85 3.68 28.81
CA SER A 683 -13.54 3.98 29.37
C SER A 683 -13.04 5.37 28.98
N GLU A 684 -12.25 5.94 29.87
CA GLU A 684 -11.42 7.12 29.66
C GLU A 684 -9.98 6.70 29.84
N ARG A 685 -9.11 7.08 28.90
CA ARG A 685 -7.72 6.63 28.82
C ARG A 685 -6.78 7.79 28.49
N ALA A 686 -5.61 7.80 29.09
CA ALA A 686 -4.55 8.75 28.81
C ALA A 686 -3.21 8.03 28.73
N THR A 687 -2.44 8.30 27.68
CA THR A 687 -1.10 7.74 27.50
C THR A 687 -0.07 8.84 27.32
N LEU A 688 1.14 8.56 27.77
CA LEU A 688 2.32 9.36 27.48
C LEU A 688 3.47 8.42 27.13
N VAL A 689 4.06 8.63 25.97
CA VAL A 689 5.12 7.81 25.40
C VAL A 689 6.30 8.70 25.07
N VAL A 690 7.51 8.23 25.38
CA VAL A 690 8.77 8.87 25.00
C VAL A 690 9.64 7.87 24.25
N GLU A 691 10.20 8.33 23.14
CA GLU A 691 11.01 7.52 22.23
C GLU A 691 12.34 8.21 21.95
N ARG A 692 13.40 7.42 21.82
CA ARG A 692 14.71 7.93 21.43
C ARG A 692 15.61 6.86 20.84
N GLU A 693 16.32 7.28 19.80
CA GLU A 693 17.39 6.51 19.19
C GLU A 693 18.78 6.91 19.72
N PHE A 694 19.62 5.89 19.90
CA PHE A 694 21.02 5.96 20.33
C PHE A 694 21.86 5.12 19.38
N GLY A 695 22.13 5.65 18.19
CA GLY A 695 22.79 4.91 17.14
C GLY A 695 21.93 3.73 16.71
N LYS A 696 22.40 2.49 16.95
CA LYS A 696 21.65 1.28 16.60
C LYS A 696 20.57 0.88 17.62
N PHE A 697 20.46 1.57 18.75
CA PHE A 697 19.50 1.23 19.80
C PHE A 697 18.34 2.21 19.81
N GLY A 698 17.11 1.70 19.76
CA GLY A 698 15.90 2.48 20.05
C GLY A 698 15.35 2.15 21.43
N LEU A 699 14.88 3.16 22.15
CA LEU A 699 14.21 3.03 23.44
C LEU A 699 12.84 3.69 23.36
N THR A 700 11.79 2.93 23.69
CA THR A 700 10.42 3.42 23.86
C THR A 700 9.97 3.14 25.28
N LEU A 701 9.47 4.15 25.99
CA LEU A 701 8.91 4.03 27.34
C LEU A 701 7.55 4.71 27.37
N GLY A 702 6.54 4.02 27.88
CA GLY A 702 5.18 4.55 27.95
C GLY A 702 4.47 4.22 29.25
N GLY A 703 3.59 5.13 29.66
CA GLY A 703 2.61 4.92 30.72
C GLY A 703 1.19 5.09 30.21
N ILE A 704 0.26 4.33 30.79
CA ILE A 704 -1.18 4.46 30.55
C ILE A 704 -1.92 4.63 31.88
N TRP A 705 -2.93 5.48 31.85
CA TRP A 705 -4.01 5.52 32.82
C TRP A 705 -5.32 5.20 32.10
N ALA A 706 -6.17 4.37 32.68
CA ALA A 706 -7.45 3.96 32.11
C ALA A 706 -8.48 3.65 33.21
N GLY A 707 -9.71 3.30 32.83
CA GLY A 707 -10.63 2.62 33.76
C GLY A 707 -11.57 3.55 34.53
N SER A 708 -11.68 4.83 34.17
CA SER A 708 -12.85 5.63 34.54
C SER A 708 -13.99 5.35 33.54
N PRO A 709 -15.24 5.07 33.98
CA PRO A 709 -15.78 5.15 35.34
C PRO A 709 -15.81 3.80 36.09
N LEU A 710 -14.98 2.83 35.73
CA LEU A 710 -15.01 1.46 36.28
C LEU A 710 -14.57 1.35 37.75
N ASN A 711 -13.96 2.39 38.34
CA ASN A 711 -13.64 2.38 39.77
C ASN A 711 -14.89 2.14 40.64
N GLY A 712 -14.82 1.16 41.54
CA GLY A 712 -15.93 0.72 42.38
C GLY A 712 -16.86 -0.31 41.73
N SER A 713 -16.65 -0.68 40.47
CA SER A 713 -17.34 -1.84 39.88
C SER A 713 -16.82 -3.14 40.52
N SER A 714 -17.74 -4.05 40.85
CA SER A 714 -17.38 -5.32 41.49
C SER A 714 -17.01 -6.39 40.47
N PHE A 715 -16.15 -7.31 40.90
CA PHE A 715 -15.79 -8.53 40.16
C PHE A 715 -15.56 -9.69 41.12
N GLN A 716 -15.73 -10.92 40.61
CA GLN A 716 -15.44 -12.11 41.41
C GLN A 716 -13.98 -12.52 41.32
N ASP A 717 -13.45 -12.96 42.47
CA ASP A 717 -12.11 -13.52 42.61
C ASP A 717 -12.16 -14.75 43.53
N ILE A 718 -11.17 -15.62 43.43
CA ILE A 718 -11.01 -16.78 44.29
C ILE A 718 -9.68 -16.71 45.03
N ARG A 719 -9.74 -16.50 46.35
CA ARG A 719 -8.55 -16.45 47.22
C ARG A 719 -8.60 -17.58 48.22
N ASN A 720 -7.58 -18.45 48.21
CA ASN A 720 -7.49 -19.62 49.08
C ASN A 720 -8.73 -20.53 49.02
N GLY A 721 -9.34 -20.67 47.84
CA GLY A 721 -10.53 -21.50 47.62
C GLY A 721 -11.86 -20.88 48.08
N VAL A 722 -11.87 -19.60 48.47
CA VAL A 722 -13.08 -18.87 48.86
C VAL A 722 -13.40 -17.84 47.78
N VAL A 723 -14.64 -17.85 47.29
CA VAL A 723 -15.17 -16.84 46.37
C VAL A 723 -15.36 -15.54 47.13
N ILE A 724 -14.77 -14.47 46.64
CA ILE A 724 -14.91 -13.11 47.16
C ILE A 724 -15.38 -12.19 46.04
N GLU A 725 -16.03 -11.11 46.43
CA GLU A 725 -16.34 -9.98 45.57
C GLU A 725 -15.37 -8.85 45.95
N ASP A 726 -14.51 -8.44 45.01
CA ASP A 726 -13.59 -7.30 45.15
C ASP A 726 -14.03 -6.19 44.19
N GLU A 727 -13.45 -5.02 44.31
CA GLU A 727 -13.80 -3.85 43.50
C GLU A 727 -12.59 -3.29 42.77
N VAL A 728 -12.80 -2.75 41.57
CA VAL A 728 -11.77 -2.02 40.83
C VAL A 728 -11.38 -0.75 41.57
N ARG A 729 -10.08 -0.56 41.81
CA ARG A 729 -9.51 0.58 42.53
C ARG A 729 -8.67 1.43 41.60
N SER A 730 -8.37 2.66 42.03
CA SER A 730 -7.54 3.58 41.25
C SER A 730 -6.11 3.08 40.99
N GLU A 731 -5.62 2.08 41.72
CA GLU A 731 -4.34 1.41 41.43
C GLU A 731 -4.42 0.47 40.22
N ASP A 732 -5.59 -0.09 39.93
CA ASP A 732 -5.86 -1.00 38.80
C ASP A 732 -5.95 -0.27 37.45
N ASN A 733 -5.95 1.06 37.50
CA ASN A 733 -6.10 1.96 36.36
C ASN A 733 -4.78 2.22 35.63
N TRP A 734 -3.65 1.92 36.28
CA TRP A 734 -2.33 2.26 35.76
C TRP A 734 -1.67 1.09 35.07
N GLY A 735 -0.93 1.39 34.01
CA GLY A 735 -0.05 0.45 33.34
C GLY A 735 1.19 1.13 32.79
N GLY A 736 2.21 0.34 32.48
CA GLY A 736 3.45 0.82 31.90
C GLY A 736 4.08 -0.23 31.01
N LYS A 737 4.74 0.23 29.95
CA LYS A 737 5.46 -0.61 28.99
C LYS A 737 6.80 0.01 28.65
N ALA A 738 7.80 -0.82 28.38
CA ALA A 738 9.08 -0.41 27.84
C ALA A 738 9.49 -1.36 26.72
N LYS A 739 10.07 -0.82 25.66
CA LYS A 739 10.61 -1.57 24.52
C LYS A 739 12.01 -1.05 24.20
N VAL A 740 12.92 -2.00 23.96
CA VAL A 740 14.25 -1.72 23.45
C VAL A 740 14.41 -2.48 22.14
N VAL A 741 14.92 -1.79 21.12
CA VAL A 741 15.27 -2.37 19.83
C VAL A 741 16.75 -2.17 19.56
N TYR A 742 17.37 -3.12 18.85
CA TYR A 742 18.71 -3.04 18.30
C TYR A 742 18.67 -3.37 16.81
N GLU A 743 19.18 -2.48 15.98
CA GLU A 743 19.19 -2.61 14.52
C GLU A 743 20.62 -2.70 14.00
N GLY A 744 21.09 -3.94 13.80
CA GLY A 744 22.44 -4.25 13.35
C GLY A 744 22.54 -4.59 11.86
N GLY A 745 21.45 -4.43 11.10
CA GLY A 745 21.35 -4.83 9.71
C GLY A 745 21.06 -6.32 9.57
N LYS A 746 22.10 -7.16 9.54
CA LYS A 746 21.93 -8.63 9.47
C LYS A 746 21.35 -9.22 10.74
N PHE A 747 21.58 -8.60 11.88
CA PHE A 747 21.07 -9.02 13.17
C PHE A 747 20.29 -7.87 13.79
N ASN A 748 19.00 -8.07 14.03
CA ASN A 748 18.15 -7.14 14.76
C ASN A 748 17.56 -7.86 15.96
N TRP A 749 17.38 -7.17 17.08
CA TRP A 749 16.86 -7.75 18.32
C TRP A 749 15.94 -6.78 19.03
N TYR A 750 14.95 -7.30 19.73
CA TYR A 750 14.12 -6.48 20.61
C TYR A 750 13.79 -7.19 21.91
N ALA A 751 13.49 -6.40 22.93
CA ALA A 751 12.81 -6.85 24.14
C ALA A 751 11.74 -5.83 24.53
N GLN A 752 10.60 -6.32 24.98
CA GLN A 752 9.48 -5.53 25.48
C GLN A 752 8.99 -6.13 26.79
N GLY A 753 8.71 -5.28 27.77
CA GLY A 753 8.07 -5.69 29.02
C GLY A 753 6.95 -4.73 29.38
N GLY A 754 5.89 -5.27 29.99
CA GLY A 754 4.71 -4.50 30.36
C GLY A 754 4.04 -5.01 31.63
N VAL A 755 3.45 -4.10 32.38
CA VAL A 755 2.55 -4.40 33.50
C VAL A 755 1.33 -3.50 33.35
N MET A 756 0.15 -4.11 33.27
CA MET A 756 -1.13 -3.44 33.02
C MET A 756 -2.09 -3.81 34.14
N GLY A 757 -2.58 -2.81 34.90
CA GLY A 757 -3.62 -2.99 35.91
C GLY A 757 -4.91 -3.59 35.35
N LEU A 758 -5.85 -3.98 36.23
CA LEU A 758 -7.00 -4.81 35.86
C LEU A 758 -7.84 -4.25 34.70
N VAL A 759 -8.00 -2.92 34.68
CA VAL A 759 -8.80 -2.20 33.68
C VAL A 759 -7.95 -1.29 32.79
N ALA A 760 -6.62 -1.42 32.87
CA ALA A 760 -5.65 -0.73 32.03
C ALA A 760 -5.62 -1.28 30.59
N ASN A 761 -6.77 -1.25 29.90
CA ASN A 761 -6.93 -1.82 28.56
C ASN A 761 -6.42 -0.87 27.47
N GLY A 762 -5.35 -1.29 26.78
CA GLY A 762 -4.93 -0.74 25.50
C GLY A 762 -5.55 -1.51 24.32
N GLY A 763 -4.80 -1.61 23.22
CA GLY A 763 -5.10 -2.46 22.07
C GLY A 763 -3.88 -3.29 21.65
N VAL A 764 -4.12 -4.24 20.74
CA VAL A 764 -3.08 -5.12 20.19
C VAL A 764 -2.01 -4.30 19.47
N ASP A 765 -0.75 -4.72 19.60
CA ASP A 765 0.36 -4.14 18.83
C ASP A 765 0.20 -4.47 17.33
N GLN A 766 -0.13 -3.46 16.54
CA GLN A 766 -0.32 -3.57 15.10
C GLN A 766 0.97 -3.34 14.31
N THR A 767 2.04 -2.88 14.96
CA THR A 767 3.31 -2.59 14.30
C THR A 767 4.05 -3.87 13.92
N LEU A 768 4.81 -3.81 12.83
CA LEU A 768 5.80 -4.82 12.48
C LEU A 768 7.14 -4.37 13.05
N THR A 769 7.64 -5.07 14.08
CA THR A 769 8.93 -4.69 14.69
C THR A 769 10.10 -4.95 13.75
N PHE A 770 10.23 -6.18 13.21
CA PHE A 770 11.27 -6.52 12.22
C PHE A 770 10.83 -7.51 11.14
N THR A 771 9.80 -8.31 11.42
CA THR A 771 9.34 -9.41 10.57
C THR A 771 7.91 -9.80 10.95
N GLY A 772 7.28 -10.69 10.19
CA GLY A 772 5.89 -11.11 10.40
C GLY A 772 5.65 -12.10 11.54
N TRP A 773 6.20 -11.86 12.73
CA TRP A 773 5.90 -12.64 13.93
C TRP A 773 4.40 -12.58 14.30
N LYS A 774 3.84 -13.72 14.70
CA LYS A 774 2.47 -13.85 15.22
C LYS A 774 2.37 -13.61 16.73
N LEU A 775 3.45 -13.82 17.49
CA LEU A 775 3.47 -13.52 18.92
C LEU A 775 3.70 -12.02 19.14
N LYS A 776 2.64 -11.31 19.57
CA LYS A 776 2.64 -9.87 19.83
C LYS A 776 1.94 -9.55 21.15
N ASP A 777 2.23 -8.38 21.71
CA ASP A 777 1.52 -7.86 22.87
C ASP A 777 0.06 -7.58 22.50
N THR A 778 -0.86 -8.08 23.31
CA THR A 778 -2.31 -8.00 23.08
C THR A 778 -2.91 -6.69 23.61
N GLY A 779 -2.16 -5.93 24.42
CA GLY A 779 -2.62 -4.71 25.06
C GLY A 779 -3.70 -4.90 26.13
N SER A 780 -3.99 -6.15 26.51
CA SER A 780 -5.02 -6.46 27.52
C SER A 780 -4.62 -5.93 28.90
N GLY A 781 -5.60 -5.43 29.65
CA GLY A 781 -5.49 -5.20 31.09
C GLY A 781 -5.39 -6.52 31.86
N ASN A 782 -5.18 -6.42 33.17
CA ASN A 782 -4.96 -7.56 34.07
C ASN A 782 -3.81 -8.46 33.59
N MET A 783 -2.62 -7.89 33.32
CA MET A 783 -1.51 -8.67 32.75
C MET A 783 -0.13 -8.11 33.11
N SER A 784 0.81 -9.01 33.37
CA SER A 784 2.26 -8.76 33.24
C SER A 784 2.80 -9.56 32.06
N ASN A 785 3.61 -8.96 31.21
CA ASN A 785 4.18 -9.63 30.05
C ASN A 785 5.65 -9.28 29.78
N PHE A 786 6.31 -10.17 29.05
CA PHE A 786 7.64 -9.98 28.50
C PHE A 786 7.75 -10.67 27.15
N LEU A 787 8.23 -9.96 26.14
CA LEU A 787 8.45 -10.45 24.79
C LEU A 787 9.89 -10.17 24.37
N THR A 788 10.52 -11.09 23.64
CA THR A 788 11.81 -10.85 23.02
C THR A 788 12.03 -11.75 21.82
N GLY A 789 12.66 -11.20 20.78
CA GLY A 789 12.99 -11.92 19.57
C GLY A 789 14.15 -11.27 18.84
N PHE A 790 14.70 -11.98 17.87
CA PHE A 790 15.73 -11.44 16.99
C PHE A 790 15.55 -11.96 15.57
N THR A 791 16.00 -11.20 14.58
CA THR A 791 16.11 -11.64 13.19
C THR A 791 17.58 -11.79 12.83
N TYR A 792 17.92 -12.84 12.09
CA TYR A 792 19.25 -13.05 11.54
C TYR A 792 19.18 -13.37 10.04
N SER A 793 19.67 -12.46 9.21
CA SER A 793 19.65 -12.56 7.75
C SER A 793 20.97 -13.10 7.20
N VAL A 794 20.91 -14.18 6.41
CA VAL A 794 22.04 -14.82 5.72
C VAL A 794 21.65 -15.16 4.28
N GLY A 795 22.26 -14.45 3.32
CA GLY A 795 21.88 -14.57 1.91
C GLY A 795 20.41 -14.20 1.73
N ASN A 796 19.64 -15.08 1.10
CA ASN A 796 18.20 -14.90 0.87
C ASN A 796 17.34 -15.43 2.03
N PHE A 797 17.95 -15.84 3.15
CA PHE A 797 17.23 -16.40 4.30
C PHE A 797 17.21 -15.43 5.48
N GLN A 798 16.08 -15.32 6.16
CA GLN A 798 15.95 -14.70 7.47
C GLN A 798 15.47 -15.75 8.48
N ILE A 799 16.18 -15.88 9.60
CA ILE A 799 15.79 -16.75 10.73
C ILE A 799 15.37 -15.85 11.88
N ALA A 800 14.16 -16.05 12.40
CA ALA A 800 13.55 -15.13 13.34
C ALA A 800 12.82 -15.86 14.48
N PRO A 801 13.53 -16.25 15.57
CA PRO A 801 12.89 -16.70 16.79
C PRO A 801 12.29 -15.54 17.59
N ASN A 802 11.17 -15.81 18.27
CA ASN A 802 10.47 -14.89 19.15
C ASN A 802 9.88 -15.65 20.35
N PHE A 803 9.83 -15.00 21.50
CA PHE A 803 9.41 -15.61 22.76
C PHE A 803 8.48 -14.67 23.51
N MET A 804 7.51 -15.26 24.20
CA MET A 804 6.53 -14.53 25.00
C MET A 804 6.33 -15.25 26.32
N TRP A 805 6.31 -14.47 27.39
CA TRP A 805 5.77 -14.85 28.68
C TRP A 805 4.71 -13.83 29.07
N GLN A 806 3.57 -14.29 29.53
CA GLN A 806 2.53 -13.44 30.12
C GLN A 806 1.80 -14.17 31.23
N GLN A 807 1.33 -13.41 32.21
CA GLN A 807 0.57 -13.92 33.34
C GLN A 807 -0.45 -12.86 33.78
N PRO A 808 -1.69 -13.24 34.12
CA PRO A 808 -2.65 -12.29 34.65
C PRO A 808 -2.27 -11.84 36.08
N ILE A 809 -2.70 -10.65 36.48
CA ILE A 809 -2.52 -10.17 37.87
C ILE A 809 -3.51 -10.87 38.80
N VAL A 810 -4.75 -11.06 38.31
CA VAL A 810 -5.82 -11.85 38.93
C VAL A 810 -6.15 -13.02 38.02
N ASP A 811 -5.97 -14.22 38.54
CA ASP A 811 -6.18 -15.50 37.84
C ASP A 811 -7.63 -15.71 37.38
N PRO A 812 -7.86 -16.55 36.33
CA PRO A 812 -9.21 -16.90 35.87
C PRO A 812 -10.01 -17.62 36.97
N MET A 813 -11.34 -17.52 36.90
CA MET A 813 -12.20 -18.34 37.76
C MET A 813 -12.11 -19.83 37.33
N PRO A 814 -12.11 -20.79 38.26
CA PRO A 814 -12.06 -22.20 37.92
C PRO A 814 -13.41 -22.69 37.40
N ASN A 815 -13.41 -23.60 36.42
CA ASN A 815 -14.64 -24.15 35.81
C ASN A 815 -15.55 -24.87 36.82
N ASP A 816 -15.01 -25.38 37.92
CA ASP A 816 -15.75 -26.07 38.98
C ASP A 816 -16.12 -25.16 40.17
N VAL A 817 -16.08 -23.83 39.98
CA VAL A 817 -16.49 -22.88 41.01
C VAL A 817 -17.95 -23.10 41.43
N GLY A 818 -18.16 -23.41 42.70
CA GLY A 818 -19.49 -23.58 43.27
C GLY A 818 -20.19 -22.25 43.57
N ALA A 819 -21.52 -22.24 43.56
CA ALA A 819 -22.31 -21.09 43.98
C ALA A 819 -21.91 -20.62 45.40
N PRO A 820 -21.75 -19.31 45.64
CA PRO A 820 -22.19 -18.17 44.82
C PRO A 820 -21.23 -17.76 43.67
N GLY A 821 -20.12 -18.48 43.45
CA GLY A 821 -19.17 -18.17 42.39
C GLY A 821 -19.66 -18.51 40.98
N ARG A 822 -19.16 -17.76 40.00
CA ARG A 822 -19.37 -17.95 38.56
C ARG A 822 -18.10 -17.63 37.79
N LEU A 823 -18.00 -18.10 36.55
CA LEU A 823 -16.97 -17.61 35.64
C LEU A 823 -17.20 -16.13 35.35
N ARG A 824 -16.12 -15.33 35.31
CA ARG A 824 -16.24 -13.94 34.91
C ARG A 824 -16.55 -13.82 33.43
N ASN A 825 -17.09 -12.69 33.00
CA ASN A 825 -17.24 -12.37 31.58
C ASN A 825 -17.33 -10.85 31.36
N VAL A 826 -17.17 -10.42 30.11
CA VAL A 826 -17.12 -8.99 29.73
C VAL A 826 -18.45 -8.23 29.87
N ILE A 827 -19.52 -8.87 30.35
CA ILE A 827 -20.83 -8.24 30.59
C ILE A 827 -21.06 -8.06 32.08
N ASP A 828 -20.80 -9.12 32.85
CA ASP A 828 -21.06 -9.16 34.29
C ASP A 828 -19.86 -8.65 35.12
N ASP A 829 -18.66 -8.54 34.53
CA ASP A 829 -17.44 -8.09 35.19
C ASP A 829 -16.67 -7.07 34.32
N PRO A 830 -15.95 -6.11 34.94
CA PRO A 830 -15.17 -5.09 34.24
C PRO A 830 -13.97 -5.63 33.46
N PHE A 831 -13.54 -6.87 33.71
CA PHE A 831 -12.51 -7.58 32.96
C PHE A 831 -12.73 -9.10 32.99
N ALA A 832 -12.08 -9.82 32.07
CA ALA A 832 -12.07 -11.27 32.03
C ALA A 832 -10.69 -11.79 31.59
N VAL A 833 -10.28 -12.96 32.10
CA VAL A 833 -9.07 -13.65 31.67
C VAL A 833 -9.35 -14.52 30.46
N ARG A 834 -8.84 -14.15 29.29
CA ARG A 834 -9.08 -14.83 28.00
C ARG A 834 -7.76 -14.91 27.22
N GLY A 835 -7.79 -15.28 25.94
CA GLY A 835 -6.56 -15.42 25.13
C GLY A 835 -5.63 -14.19 25.11
N GLY A 836 -6.11 -13.00 25.47
CA GLY A 836 -5.32 -11.78 25.56
C GLY A 836 -4.37 -11.72 26.76
N ASN A 837 -4.80 -12.18 27.93
CA ASN A 837 -4.12 -12.03 29.22
C ASN A 837 -4.02 -13.35 30.03
N ARG A 838 -4.51 -14.47 29.48
CA ARG A 838 -4.35 -15.82 30.05
C ARG A 838 -2.87 -16.17 30.18
N GLU A 839 -2.53 -16.84 31.27
CA GLU A 839 -1.17 -17.29 31.52
C GLU A 839 -0.65 -18.08 30.33
N THR A 840 0.47 -17.64 29.76
CA THR A 840 1.05 -18.21 28.54
C THR A 840 2.56 -18.13 28.58
N THR A 841 3.21 -19.26 28.29
CA THR A 841 4.61 -19.28 27.85
C THR A 841 4.65 -19.78 26.41
N ALA A 842 5.19 -18.97 25.50
CA ALA A 842 5.15 -19.25 24.08
C ALA A 842 6.48 -19.00 23.38
N GLY A 843 6.71 -19.78 22.32
CA GLY A 843 7.83 -19.63 21.42
C GLY A 843 7.36 -19.68 19.98
N GLU A 844 7.99 -18.87 19.14
CA GLU A 844 7.78 -18.81 17.70
C GLU A 844 9.14 -18.88 17.02
N ILE A 845 9.24 -19.65 15.93
CA ILE A 845 10.34 -19.56 14.99
C ILE A 845 9.78 -19.34 13.60
N LEU A 846 10.29 -18.33 12.92
CA LEU A 846 9.92 -17.97 11.56
C LEU A 846 11.17 -18.02 10.68
N ILE A 847 11.10 -18.77 9.59
CA ILE A 847 12.17 -18.84 8.58
C ILE A 847 11.59 -18.30 7.28
N THR A 848 12.26 -17.32 6.69
CA THR A 848 11.82 -16.66 5.45
C THR A 848 12.88 -16.82 4.40
N PHE A 849 12.48 -17.21 3.20
CA PHE A 849 13.30 -17.23 2.00
C PHE A 849 12.73 -16.20 1.03
N ASP A 850 13.50 -15.15 0.77
CA ASP A 850 13.13 -14.09 -0.16
C ASP A 850 14.35 -13.71 -0.99
N PRO A 851 14.38 -14.05 -2.29
CA PRO A 851 15.48 -13.70 -3.18
C PRO A 851 15.33 -12.34 -3.85
N ASP A 852 14.20 -11.63 -3.68
CA ASP A 852 13.98 -10.33 -4.31
C ASP A 852 14.39 -9.20 -3.35
N PRO A 853 15.50 -8.47 -3.63
CA PRO A 853 15.92 -7.37 -2.77
C PRO A 853 15.05 -6.10 -2.93
N GLY A 854 14.18 -6.04 -3.95
CA GLY A 854 13.37 -4.87 -4.27
C GLY A 854 12.02 -4.81 -3.56
N THR A 855 11.60 -5.89 -2.90
CA THR A 855 10.32 -5.97 -2.19
C THR A 855 10.50 -6.68 -0.87
N TRP A 856 9.87 -6.19 0.19
CA TRP A 856 9.93 -6.87 1.48
C TRP A 856 8.76 -7.86 1.64
N PHE A 857 9.07 -9.12 1.97
CA PHE A 857 8.09 -10.23 2.08
C PHE A 857 6.86 -9.93 2.96
N TYR A 858 6.99 -9.04 3.95
CA TYR A 858 5.96 -8.71 4.92
C TYR A 858 5.28 -7.36 4.68
N GLU A 859 5.54 -6.71 3.54
CA GLU A 859 4.76 -5.54 3.12
C GLU A 859 3.29 -5.89 2.96
N TRP A 860 2.42 -4.94 3.32
CA TRP A 860 0.96 -5.13 3.25
C TRP A 860 0.47 -5.46 1.83
N ASN A 861 1.14 -4.94 0.80
CA ASN A 861 0.83 -5.17 -0.61
C ASN A 861 1.75 -6.21 -1.29
N ASN A 862 2.48 -7.03 -0.54
CA ASN A 862 3.43 -8.01 -1.10
C ASN A 862 2.77 -8.95 -2.12
N ASP A 863 1.48 -9.28 -1.97
CA ASP A 863 0.73 -10.04 -2.98
C ASP A 863 0.82 -9.45 -4.40
N ARG A 864 0.84 -8.10 -4.53
CA ARG A 864 1.04 -7.37 -5.79
C ARG A 864 2.52 -7.12 -6.09
N ALA A 865 3.26 -6.63 -5.09
CA ALA A 865 4.61 -6.10 -5.27
C ALA A 865 5.64 -7.20 -5.56
N GLU A 866 5.55 -8.34 -4.87
CA GLU A 866 6.53 -9.43 -4.91
C GLU A 866 6.89 -9.83 -6.35
N GLY A 867 8.18 -9.76 -6.69
CA GLY A 867 8.72 -10.09 -8.01
C GLY A 867 9.44 -11.43 -8.07
N ALA A 868 9.66 -12.10 -6.93
CA ALA A 868 10.41 -13.34 -6.88
C ALA A 868 9.77 -14.48 -7.68
N LYS A 869 10.61 -15.22 -8.41
CA LYS A 869 10.21 -16.51 -8.99
C LYS A 869 9.72 -17.48 -7.92
N PHE A 870 10.25 -17.38 -6.71
CA PHE A 870 9.77 -18.10 -5.54
C PHE A 870 10.25 -17.42 -4.26
N ALA A 871 9.33 -17.07 -3.37
CA ALA A 871 9.59 -16.61 -2.01
C ALA A 871 8.64 -17.35 -1.06
N ALA A 872 9.07 -17.62 0.17
CA ALA A 872 8.23 -18.34 1.14
C ALA A 872 8.66 -18.07 2.58
N ASN A 873 7.72 -18.27 3.51
CA ASN A 873 8.03 -18.41 4.92
C ASN A 873 7.59 -19.77 5.48
N LEU A 874 8.19 -20.19 6.58
CA LEU A 874 7.80 -21.34 7.37
C LEU A 874 7.90 -20.95 8.85
N GLY A 875 6.75 -20.85 9.50
CA GLY A 875 6.62 -20.51 10.91
C GLY A 875 6.14 -21.69 11.75
N PHE A 876 6.61 -21.78 12.98
CA PHE A 876 6.09 -22.67 14.01
C PHE A 876 5.86 -21.88 15.29
N VAL A 877 4.64 -21.93 15.83
CA VAL A 877 4.27 -21.30 17.09
C VAL A 877 3.83 -22.39 18.06
N TYR A 878 4.35 -22.35 19.29
CA TYR A 878 3.92 -23.19 20.40
C TYR A 878 3.52 -22.30 21.58
N ARG A 879 2.40 -22.62 22.23
CA ARG A 879 1.85 -21.93 23.40
C ARG A 879 1.53 -22.96 24.47
N HIS A 880 2.20 -22.85 25.62
CA HIS A 880 1.83 -23.56 26.83
C HIS A 880 0.81 -22.70 27.61
N LEU A 881 -0.40 -23.23 27.81
CA LEU A 881 -1.51 -22.55 28.50
C LEU A 881 -1.90 -23.33 29.77
N PRO A 882 -1.23 -23.10 30.91
CA PRO A 882 -1.39 -23.93 32.11
C PRO A 882 -2.70 -23.72 32.88
N THR A 883 -3.42 -22.62 32.63
CA THR A 883 -4.66 -22.26 33.33
C THR A 883 -5.90 -22.46 32.44
N THR A 884 -7.11 -22.44 33.01
CA THR A 884 -8.36 -22.25 32.26
C THR A 884 -8.51 -20.79 31.82
N GLN A 885 -9.70 -20.39 31.33
CA GLN A 885 -10.05 -19.01 31.03
C GLN A 885 -11.41 -18.65 31.65
N ASP A 886 -11.79 -17.38 31.61
CA ASP A 886 -13.13 -16.92 31.99
C ASP A 886 -14.14 -17.17 30.86
N ALA A 887 -15.43 -16.96 31.11
CA ALA A 887 -16.51 -17.34 30.18
C ALA A 887 -16.49 -16.50 28.89
N HIS A 888 -16.79 -17.17 27.77
CA HIS A 888 -17.03 -16.51 26.48
C HIS A 888 -18.49 -16.05 26.37
N ILE A 889 -18.75 -15.08 25.50
CA ILE A 889 -20.12 -14.69 25.14
C ILE A 889 -20.47 -15.31 23.79
N GLY A 890 -21.46 -16.21 23.78
CA GLY A 890 -22.00 -16.81 22.57
C GLY A 890 -23.25 -16.07 22.09
N PHE A 891 -23.54 -16.17 20.79
CA PHE A 891 -24.76 -15.64 20.18
C PHE A 891 -25.62 -16.78 19.62
N LEU A 892 -26.92 -16.75 19.92
CA LEU A 892 -27.92 -17.63 19.32
C LEU A 892 -28.35 -17.11 17.95
N ALA A 893 -29.05 -17.96 17.17
CA ALA A 893 -29.52 -17.61 15.82
C ALA A 893 -30.42 -16.36 15.80
N ASN A 894 -31.18 -16.11 16.87
CA ASN A 894 -32.02 -14.92 17.05
C ASN A 894 -31.23 -13.69 17.58
N ARG A 895 -29.89 -13.73 17.57
CA ARG A 895 -28.96 -12.71 18.09
C ARG A 895 -29.04 -12.45 19.59
N THR A 896 -29.74 -13.29 20.36
CA THR A 896 -29.64 -13.26 21.82
C THR A 896 -28.27 -13.76 22.26
N PHE A 897 -27.60 -13.01 23.14
CA PHE A 897 -26.30 -13.40 23.68
C PHE A 897 -26.45 -14.17 25.00
N PHE A 898 -25.45 -14.96 25.36
CA PHE A 898 -25.34 -15.63 26.66
C PHE A 898 -23.88 -15.86 27.04
N ALA A 899 -23.58 -15.99 28.33
CA ALA A 899 -22.27 -16.42 28.80
C ALA A 899 -22.23 -17.95 28.88
N PHE A 900 -21.18 -18.56 28.34
CA PHE A 900 -20.98 -20.01 28.46
C PHE A 900 -20.77 -20.42 29.92
N PRO A 901 -21.35 -21.55 30.37
CA PRO A 901 -21.28 -21.97 31.78
C PRO A 901 -19.88 -22.47 32.19
N ASN A 902 -19.11 -23.00 31.23
CA ASN A 902 -17.70 -23.38 31.42
C ASN A 902 -16.82 -22.67 30.37
N SER A 903 -15.51 -22.92 30.45
CA SER A 903 -14.52 -22.40 29.52
C SER A 903 -13.56 -23.48 29.00
N ALA A 904 -12.86 -23.18 27.92
CA ALA A 904 -11.81 -24.05 27.39
C ALA A 904 -10.73 -24.39 28.46
N PRO A 905 -10.33 -25.67 28.57
CA PRO A 905 -9.40 -26.13 29.60
C PRO A 905 -7.95 -25.69 29.36
N ALA A 906 -7.07 -25.96 30.33
CA ALA A 906 -5.62 -25.90 30.16
C ALA A 906 -5.17 -26.84 29.03
N GLU A 907 -4.39 -26.35 28.07
CA GLU A 907 -4.02 -27.11 26.86
C GLU A 907 -2.76 -26.52 26.20
N ASP A 908 -1.94 -27.38 25.62
CA ASP A 908 -0.82 -26.95 24.79
C ASP A 908 -1.27 -26.78 23.34
N LEU A 909 -1.10 -25.57 22.81
CA LEU A 909 -1.44 -25.26 21.42
C LEU A 909 -0.20 -25.08 20.56
N TRP A 910 -0.24 -25.60 19.34
CA TRP A 910 0.84 -25.43 18.37
C TRP A 910 0.30 -25.33 16.94
N GLU A 911 1.00 -24.57 16.12
CA GLU A 911 0.67 -24.37 14.71
C GLU A 911 1.95 -24.20 13.88
N VAL A 912 2.11 -25.05 12.86
CA VAL A 912 2.99 -24.81 11.72
C VAL A 912 2.21 -24.01 10.69
N HIS A 913 2.79 -22.97 10.12
CA HIS A 913 2.17 -22.17 9.05
C HIS A 913 3.19 -21.78 8.00
N SER A 914 2.73 -21.55 6.77
CA SER A 914 3.58 -21.15 5.65
C SER A 914 2.80 -20.31 4.66
N ARG A 915 3.42 -19.25 4.16
CA ARG A 915 3.02 -18.50 2.97
C ARG A 915 4.06 -18.74 1.89
N MET A 916 3.61 -18.98 0.67
CA MET A 916 4.45 -19.17 -0.51
C MET A 916 3.95 -18.27 -1.64
N VAL A 917 4.88 -17.59 -2.31
CA VAL A 917 4.62 -16.74 -3.48
C VAL A 917 5.55 -17.16 -4.60
N SER A 918 5.01 -17.26 -5.82
CA SER A 918 5.79 -17.55 -7.01
C SER A 918 5.27 -16.73 -8.18
N LYS A 919 6.10 -15.86 -8.75
CA LYS A 919 5.80 -15.13 -9.99
C LYS A 919 6.67 -15.70 -11.11
N ILE A 920 6.13 -16.67 -11.83
CA ILE A 920 6.88 -17.40 -12.88
C ILE A 920 7.12 -16.49 -14.09
N GLY A 921 6.20 -15.55 -14.34
CA GLY A 921 6.30 -14.51 -15.37
C GLY A 921 5.24 -13.42 -15.14
N PRO A 922 5.15 -12.41 -16.02
CA PRO A 922 4.23 -11.27 -15.84
C PRO A 922 2.75 -11.67 -15.76
N ASP A 923 2.40 -12.77 -16.41
CA ASP A 923 1.03 -13.25 -16.57
C ASP A 923 0.74 -14.52 -15.75
N ILE A 924 1.72 -15.04 -15.01
CA ILE A 924 1.57 -16.26 -14.20
C ILE A 924 2.11 -16.04 -12.80
N GLY A 925 1.21 -16.06 -11.82
CA GLY A 925 1.58 -16.08 -10.42
C GLY A 925 0.76 -17.09 -9.61
N ILE A 926 1.32 -17.54 -8.50
CA ILE A 926 0.68 -18.43 -7.54
C ILE A 926 1.02 -17.97 -6.13
N ILE A 927 0.03 -17.90 -5.26
CA ILE A 927 0.17 -17.63 -3.83
C ILE A 927 -0.54 -18.74 -3.08
N GLY A 928 0.13 -19.35 -2.10
CA GLY A 928 -0.43 -20.37 -1.23
C GLY A 928 -0.21 -20.04 0.24
N ASN A 929 -1.25 -20.18 1.05
CA ASN A 929 -1.14 -20.12 2.51
C ASN A 929 -1.56 -21.46 3.09
N PHE A 930 -0.82 -21.96 4.07
CA PHE A 930 -1.03 -23.27 4.67
C PHE A 930 -0.85 -23.21 6.19
N TYR A 931 -1.61 -24.02 6.92
CA TYR A 931 -1.43 -24.23 8.34
C TYR A 931 -1.75 -25.68 8.74
N TYR A 932 -1.10 -26.13 9.81
CA TYR A 932 -1.34 -27.42 10.45
C TYR A 932 -1.07 -27.31 11.94
N GLY A 933 -2.00 -27.76 12.77
CA GLY A 933 -1.87 -27.60 14.22
C GLY A 933 -3.06 -28.13 14.99
N ASN A 934 -3.06 -27.88 16.29
CA ASN A 934 -4.23 -28.07 17.14
C ASN A 934 -4.86 -26.73 17.54
N GLY A 935 -6.10 -26.78 18.01
CA GLY A 935 -6.83 -25.59 18.43
C GLY A 935 -7.95 -25.92 19.40
N GLN A 936 -8.24 -24.96 20.29
CA GLN A 936 -9.36 -25.01 21.22
C GLN A 936 -10.49 -24.07 20.76
N ALA A 937 -11.72 -24.44 21.11
CA ALA A 937 -12.92 -23.63 20.93
C ALA A 937 -12.89 -22.37 21.83
N ASN A 938 -13.74 -21.38 21.51
CA ASN A 938 -13.84 -20.20 22.38
C ASN A 938 -14.75 -20.45 23.61
N GLY A 939 -15.79 -21.26 23.45
CA GLY A 939 -16.80 -21.57 24.47
C GLY A 939 -16.36 -22.60 25.51
N ASP A 940 -17.27 -23.53 25.82
CA ASP A 940 -17.19 -24.49 26.94
C ASP A 940 -16.74 -25.90 26.54
N SER A 941 -16.23 -26.07 25.33
CA SER A 941 -15.88 -27.40 24.81
C SER A 941 -14.50 -27.88 25.29
N ASP A 942 -14.45 -29.06 25.92
CA ASP A 942 -13.21 -29.78 26.25
C ASP A 942 -12.51 -30.40 25.03
N ARG A 943 -13.15 -30.37 23.85
CA ARG A 943 -12.65 -31.04 22.64
C ARG A 943 -11.67 -30.15 21.89
N THR A 944 -10.38 -30.47 22.01
CA THR A 944 -9.31 -29.93 21.14
C THR A 944 -9.36 -30.59 19.76
N ILE A 945 -9.23 -29.79 18.70
CA ILE A 945 -9.23 -30.27 17.32
C ILE A 945 -7.81 -30.31 16.75
N LYS A 946 -7.54 -31.21 15.80
CA LYS A 946 -6.31 -31.23 14.98
C LYS A 946 -6.70 -30.90 13.55
N ARG A 947 -6.27 -29.73 13.09
CA ARG A 947 -6.73 -29.11 11.85
C ARG A 947 -5.59 -28.94 10.86
N PHE A 948 -5.91 -29.12 9.59
CA PHE A 948 -5.09 -28.70 8.46
C PHE A 948 -5.92 -27.79 7.59
N GLY A 949 -5.32 -26.75 7.03
CA GLY A 949 -5.94 -26.04 5.94
C GLY A 949 -4.94 -25.31 5.07
N GLY A 950 -5.39 -24.98 3.88
CA GLY A 950 -4.67 -24.09 3.00
C GLY A 950 -5.53 -23.52 1.90
N ASP A 951 -5.17 -22.33 1.45
CA ASP A 951 -5.73 -21.67 0.28
C ASP A 951 -4.64 -21.47 -0.77
N ILE A 952 -5.02 -21.63 -2.04
CA ILE A 952 -4.17 -21.40 -3.19
C ILE A 952 -4.90 -20.45 -4.12
N ARG A 953 -4.23 -19.37 -4.50
CA ARG A 953 -4.67 -18.38 -5.49
C ARG A 953 -3.68 -18.41 -6.64
N ALA A 954 -4.17 -18.55 -7.86
CA ALA A 954 -3.34 -18.49 -9.07
C ALA A 954 -3.93 -17.53 -10.09
N LEU A 955 -3.07 -16.74 -10.71
CA LEU A 955 -3.40 -15.87 -11.84
C LEU A 955 -2.69 -16.41 -13.06
N VAL A 956 -3.43 -16.61 -14.15
CA VAL A 956 -2.91 -17.08 -15.44
C VAL A 956 -3.57 -16.27 -16.55
N ASN A 957 -2.84 -15.31 -17.13
CA ASN A 957 -3.39 -14.31 -18.04
C ASN A 957 -4.59 -13.60 -17.39
N ASN A 958 -5.79 -13.72 -17.98
CA ASN A 958 -7.02 -13.13 -17.46
C ASN A 958 -7.82 -14.08 -16.55
N MET A 959 -7.31 -15.30 -16.32
CA MET A 959 -7.95 -16.30 -15.47
C MET A 959 -7.47 -16.17 -14.03
N LYS A 960 -8.40 -16.30 -13.09
CA LYS A 960 -8.14 -16.40 -11.65
C LYS A 960 -8.68 -17.74 -11.15
N PHE A 961 -7.83 -18.45 -10.42
CA PHE A 961 -8.16 -19.69 -9.73
C PHE A 961 -8.01 -19.44 -8.25
N GLN A 962 -9.01 -19.80 -7.45
CA GLN A 962 -8.91 -19.79 -6.00
C GLN A 962 -9.43 -21.12 -5.49
N GLY A 963 -8.68 -21.76 -4.61
CA GLY A 963 -9.15 -22.98 -3.97
C GLY A 963 -8.76 -23.00 -2.51
N HIS A 964 -9.54 -23.71 -1.71
CA HIS A 964 -9.12 -24.05 -0.36
C HIS A 964 -9.45 -25.50 -0.03
N VAL A 965 -8.66 -26.03 0.90
CA VAL A 965 -8.91 -27.29 1.59
C VAL A 965 -8.84 -27.02 3.09
N LYS A 966 -9.81 -27.52 3.85
CA LYS A 966 -9.76 -27.55 5.31
C LYS A 966 -10.17 -28.94 5.80
N VAL A 967 -9.40 -29.50 6.73
CA VAL A 967 -9.60 -30.85 7.27
C VAL A 967 -9.75 -30.75 8.77
N ASN A 968 -10.83 -31.33 9.30
CA ASN A 968 -11.21 -31.28 10.72
C ASN A 968 -11.15 -29.86 11.28
N ASP A 969 -11.73 -28.92 10.55
CA ASP A 969 -11.65 -27.50 10.89
C ASP A 969 -13.04 -26.88 11.10
N TRP A 970 -13.07 -25.77 11.81
CA TRP A 970 -14.26 -24.97 12.01
C TRP A 970 -14.82 -24.45 10.68
N GLY A 971 -16.13 -24.20 10.68
CA GLY A 971 -16.83 -23.55 9.57
C GLY A 971 -16.39 -22.11 9.33
N PRO A 972 -17.01 -21.42 8.36
CA PRO A 972 -16.58 -20.09 7.92
C PRO A 972 -16.94 -18.94 8.87
N PHE A 973 -17.77 -19.18 9.90
CA PHE A 973 -18.27 -18.14 10.81
C PHE A 973 -17.77 -18.35 12.24
N ASP A 974 -17.63 -17.27 13.01
CA ASP A 974 -17.03 -17.31 14.37
C ASP A 974 -17.78 -18.23 15.33
N TYR A 975 -19.12 -18.29 15.22
CA TYR A 975 -19.93 -19.19 16.04
C TYR A 975 -19.54 -20.66 15.87
N HIS A 976 -18.97 -21.06 14.73
CA HIS A 976 -18.46 -22.42 14.58
C HIS A 976 -17.31 -22.70 15.55
N ARG A 977 -16.46 -21.71 15.82
CA ARG A 977 -15.41 -21.85 16.83
C ARG A 977 -15.95 -21.72 18.24
N ASP A 978 -16.98 -20.91 18.46
CA ASP A 978 -17.60 -20.73 19.78
C ASP A 978 -18.24 -22.02 20.28
N PHE A 979 -19.06 -22.65 19.43
CA PHE A 979 -19.77 -23.91 19.71
C PHE A 979 -18.98 -25.17 19.34
N ASN A 980 -17.72 -25.01 18.91
CA ASN A 980 -16.85 -26.08 18.44
C ASN A 980 -17.49 -26.95 17.33
N LEU A 981 -18.14 -26.32 16.36
CA LEU A 981 -18.74 -26.96 15.19
C LEU A 981 -17.70 -27.10 14.08
N THR A 982 -17.45 -28.33 13.65
CA THR A 982 -16.37 -28.66 12.72
C THR A 982 -16.86 -29.51 11.58
N TYR A 983 -16.19 -29.40 10.43
CA TYR A 983 -16.39 -30.25 9.27
C TYR A 983 -15.19 -31.17 9.07
N PRO A 984 -15.38 -32.49 8.86
CA PRO A 984 -14.29 -33.41 8.54
C PRO A 984 -13.45 -32.97 7.33
N LEU A 985 -14.10 -32.50 6.27
CA LEU A 985 -13.44 -31.99 5.06
C LEU A 985 -14.29 -30.87 4.44
N GLN A 986 -13.64 -29.76 4.09
CA GLN A 986 -14.21 -28.64 3.35
C GLN A 986 -13.34 -28.37 2.13
N LEU A 987 -13.97 -28.26 0.97
CA LEU A 987 -13.31 -27.99 -0.31
C LEU A 987 -14.03 -26.84 -1.01
N MET A 988 -13.25 -25.95 -1.62
CA MET A 988 -13.76 -24.92 -2.51
C MET A 988 -12.83 -24.77 -3.71
N LEU A 989 -13.42 -24.61 -4.89
CA LEU A 989 -12.73 -24.20 -6.10
C LEU A 989 -13.55 -23.14 -6.82
N ASP A 990 -12.94 -21.99 -7.03
CA ASP A 990 -13.43 -20.87 -7.83
C ASP A 990 -12.55 -20.71 -9.06
N VAL A 991 -13.20 -20.67 -10.23
CA VAL A 991 -12.55 -20.39 -11.50
C VAL A 991 -13.29 -19.23 -12.14
N SER A 992 -12.55 -18.16 -12.42
CA SER A 992 -13.10 -16.95 -13.00
C SER A 992 -12.19 -16.33 -14.04
N THR A 993 -12.78 -15.49 -14.88
CA THR A 993 -12.08 -14.66 -15.85
C THR A 993 -12.60 -13.25 -15.81
N THR A 994 -11.74 -12.28 -16.06
CA THR A 994 -12.07 -10.85 -16.04
C THR A 994 -11.82 -10.19 -17.38
N LEU A 995 -12.53 -9.10 -17.68
CA LEU A 995 -12.25 -8.24 -18.83
C LEU A 995 -10.91 -7.48 -18.68
N GLY A 996 -10.39 -7.36 -17.46
CA GLY A 996 -9.12 -6.69 -17.16
C GLY A 996 -8.01 -7.62 -16.71
N LYS A 997 -6.92 -7.06 -16.15
CA LYS A 997 -5.91 -7.87 -15.46
C LYS A 997 -6.48 -8.32 -14.11
N PRO A 998 -6.45 -9.62 -13.78
CA PRO A 998 -6.92 -10.08 -12.49
C PRO A 998 -6.01 -9.55 -11.37
N ASP A 999 -6.61 -9.16 -10.26
CA ASP A 999 -5.90 -8.70 -9.07
C ASP A 999 -5.79 -9.81 -8.02
N TRP A 1000 -4.77 -9.72 -7.18
CA TRP A 1000 -4.58 -10.58 -6.01
C TRP A 1000 -5.56 -10.25 -4.89
N PHE A 1001 -5.90 -8.96 -4.74
CA PHE A 1001 -6.92 -8.52 -3.81
C PHE A 1001 -8.33 -8.75 -4.36
N ILE A 1002 -9.31 -8.76 -3.45
CA ILE A 1002 -10.72 -8.92 -3.78
C ILE A 1002 -11.29 -7.52 -4.07
N LEU A 1003 -10.83 -6.91 -5.16
CA LEU A 1003 -11.36 -5.63 -5.63
C LEU A 1003 -12.50 -5.81 -6.62
N PRO A 1004 -13.44 -4.84 -6.70
CA PRO A 1004 -14.48 -4.83 -7.73
C PRO A 1004 -13.90 -4.96 -9.14
N SER A 1005 -14.38 -5.94 -9.90
CA SER A 1005 -13.91 -6.20 -11.26
C SER A 1005 -15.04 -6.75 -12.12
N THR A 1006 -15.02 -6.44 -13.42
CA THR A 1006 -15.92 -7.09 -14.37
C THR A 1006 -15.44 -8.51 -14.63
N THR A 1007 -16.16 -9.49 -14.09
CA THR A 1007 -15.70 -10.87 -13.92
C THR A 1007 -16.86 -11.85 -14.11
N VAL A 1008 -16.60 -12.97 -14.77
CA VAL A 1008 -17.51 -14.12 -14.82
C VAL A 1008 -16.82 -15.34 -14.24
N GLY A 1009 -17.53 -16.11 -13.43
CA GLY A 1009 -16.94 -17.27 -12.76
C GLY A 1009 -17.93 -18.32 -12.31
N ILE A 1010 -17.35 -19.44 -11.90
CA ILE A 1010 -18.03 -20.56 -11.26
C ILE A 1010 -17.26 -20.96 -10.01
N ARG A 1011 -17.98 -21.22 -8.93
CA ARG A 1011 -17.45 -21.69 -7.65
C ARG A 1011 -18.20 -22.94 -7.21
N GLY A 1012 -17.46 -24.00 -6.92
CA GLY A 1012 -17.98 -25.17 -6.21
C GLY A 1012 -17.51 -25.14 -4.76
N THR A 1013 -18.42 -25.35 -3.81
CA THR A 1013 -18.11 -25.61 -2.40
C THR A 1013 -18.69 -26.97 -2.03
N TRP A 1014 -17.93 -27.79 -1.32
CA TRP A 1014 -18.36 -29.10 -0.83
C TRP A 1014 -17.85 -29.31 0.59
N ARG A 1015 -18.68 -29.88 1.46
CA ARG A 1015 -18.31 -30.27 2.81
C ARG A 1015 -18.83 -31.66 3.15
N SER A 1016 -18.01 -32.43 3.85
CA SER A 1016 -18.44 -33.64 4.57
C SER A 1016 -18.99 -33.24 5.94
N LEU A 1017 -19.96 -34.00 6.45
CA LEU A 1017 -20.66 -33.72 7.70
C LEU A 1017 -20.61 -34.94 8.64
N ASP A 1018 -20.29 -34.69 9.90
CA ASP A 1018 -20.35 -35.69 10.98
C ASP A 1018 -21.17 -35.18 12.17
N VAL A 1019 -21.14 -35.91 13.29
CA VAL A 1019 -21.83 -35.55 14.55
C VAL A 1019 -21.44 -34.17 15.10
N ASN A 1020 -20.31 -33.60 14.67
CA ASN A 1020 -19.83 -32.30 15.10
C ASN A 1020 -20.11 -31.19 14.07
N SER A 1021 -20.66 -31.57 12.91
CA SER A 1021 -20.98 -30.63 11.84
C SER A 1021 -22.37 -30.02 12.04
N PRO A 1022 -22.52 -28.72 11.74
CA PRO A 1022 -23.85 -28.11 11.72
C PRO A 1022 -24.68 -28.78 10.62
N ARG A 1023 -26.00 -28.79 10.79
CA ARG A 1023 -26.98 -29.38 9.85
C ARG A 1023 -26.87 -30.89 9.65
N TYR A 1024 -25.94 -31.63 10.25
CA TYR A 1024 -25.91 -33.09 10.14
C TYR A 1024 -27.15 -33.69 10.83
N SER A 1025 -27.99 -34.38 10.05
CA SER A 1025 -29.28 -34.92 10.50
C SER A 1025 -29.48 -36.35 10.01
N PRO A 1026 -28.70 -37.33 10.50
CA PRO A 1026 -28.83 -38.72 10.09
C PRO A 1026 -30.09 -39.40 10.64
N LEU A 1027 -30.75 -38.78 11.62
CA LEU A 1027 -31.93 -39.31 12.31
C LEU A 1027 -33.24 -38.71 11.79
N ALA A 1028 -33.19 -37.73 10.88
CA ALA A 1028 -34.37 -37.23 10.19
C ALA A 1028 -35.02 -38.38 9.42
N ALA A 1029 -36.34 -38.49 9.50
CA ALA A 1029 -37.09 -39.48 8.74
C ALA A 1029 -36.84 -39.27 7.24
N ASP A 1030 -36.35 -40.29 6.54
CA ASP A 1030 -36.22 -40.26 5.08
C ASP A 1030 -37.60 -39.94 4.47
N PRO A 1031 -37.77 -38.80 3.78
CA PRO A 1031 -39.04 -38.44 3.15
C PRO A 1031 -39.54 -39.50 2.15
N ASN A 1032 -38.64 -40.37 1.67
CA ASN A 1032 -38.89 -41.46 0.75
C ASN A 1032 -38.90 -42.85 1.42
N ALA A 1033 -38.94 -42.92 2.76
CA ALA A 1033 -38.97 -44.18 3.49
C ALA A 1033 -40.21 -45.01 3.10
N THR A 1034 -39.96 -46.21 2.56
CA THR A 1034 -41.01 -47.18 2.18
C THR A 1034 -41.82 -47.72 3.37
N ASN A 1035 -41.44 -47.41 4.61
CA ASN A 1035 -42.17 -47.73 5.82
C ASN A 1035 -42.32 -46.50 6.74
N PRO A 1036 -43.46 -45.79 6.72
CA PRO A 1036 -43.71 -44.60 7.54
C PRO A 1036 -43.83 -44.86 9.05
N ASN A 1037 -43.72 -46.12 9.49
CA ASN A 1037 -43.81 -46.53 10.91
C ASN A 1037 -42.48 -47.08 11.47
N ALA A 1038 -41.34 -46.91 10.77
CA ALA A 1038 -40.04 -47.27 11.34
C ALA A 1038 -39.73 -46.34 12.54
N PRO A 1039 -39.40 -46.87 13.73
CA PRO A 1039 -39.02 -46.03 14.85
C PRO A 1039 -37.78 -45.20 14.47
N PRO A 1040 -37.77 -43.87 14.74
CA PRO A 1040 -36.62 -43.05 14.42
C PRO A 1040 -35.38 -43.62 15.14
N PRO A 1041 -34.22 -43.72 14.46
CA PRO A 1041 -33.02 -44.22 15.09
C PRO A 1041 -32.65 -43.33 16.28
N ILE A 1042 -32.24 -43.96 17.39
CA ILE A 1042 -32.01 -43.30 18.68
C ILE A 1042 -30.57 -42.80 18.88
N SER A 1043 -29.68 -43.03 17.91
CA SER A 1043 -28.28 -42.59 17.95
C SER A 1043 -27.73 -42.39 16.54
N PRO A 1044 -26.94 -41.31 16.29
CA PRO A 1044 -26.24 -41.11 15.03
C PRO A 1044 -25.02 -42.05 14.87
N ILE A 1045 -24.64 -42.80 15.92
CA ILE A 1045 -23.51 -43.73 15.89
C ILE A 1045 -23.76 -44.84 14.86
N GLY A 1046 -22.86 -44.97 13.88
CA GLY A 1046 -22.93 -45.98 12.82
C GLY A 1046 -23.57 -45.50 11.50
N PHE A 1047 -24.05 -44.26 11.43
CA PHE A 1047 -24.41 -43.63 10.16
C PHE A 1047 -23.16 -43.19 9.36
N PRO A 1048 -23.22 -43.18 8.02
CA PRO A 1048 -22.15 -42.62 7.22
C PRO A 1048 -22.09 -41.10 7.39
N ASP A 1049 -20.94 -40.52 7.03
CA ASP A 1049 -20.79 -39.07 6.94
C ASP A 1049 -21.81 -38.51 5.94
N GLY A 1050 -22.44 -37.40 6.31
CA GLY A 1050 -23.29 -36.62 5.42
C GLY A 1050 -22.48 -35.73 4.48
N SER A 1051 -23.17 -34.96 3.66
CA SER A 1051 -22.53 -34.00 2.76
C SER A 1051 -23.42 -32.81 2.46
N GLU A 1052 -22.83 -31.64 2.26
CA GLU A 1052 -23.49 -30.49 1.63
C GLU A 1052 -22.61 -29.94 0.50
N TRP A 1053 -23.25 -29.40 -0.53
CA TRP A 1053 -22.55 -28.77 -1.65
C TRP A 1053 -23.34 -27.60 -2.24
N GLU A 1054 -22.60 -26.65 -2.81
CA GLU A 1054 -23.10 -25.47 -3.51
C GLU A 1054 -22.30 -25.30 -4.80
N ILE A 1055 -23.00 -25.18 -5.93
CA ILE A 1055 -22.44 -24.68 -7.18
C ILE A 1055 -23.00 -23.28 -7.41
N ARG A 1056 -22.08 -22.31 -7.42
CA ARG A 1056 -22.37 -20.90 -7.63
C ARG A 1056 -21.84 -20.47 -8.99
N THR A 1057 -22.66 -19.82 -9.81
CA THR A 1057 -22.17 -19.08 -10.97
C THR A 1057 -22.39 -17.59 -10.76
N TYR A 1058 -21.51 -16.75 -11.26
CA TYR A 1058 -21.63 -15.32 -11.07
C TYR A 1058 -21.14 -14.52 -12.28
N VAL A 1059 -21.80 -13.39 -12.50
CA VAL A 1059 -21.40 -12.33 -13.44
C VAL A 1059 -21.40 -11.04 -12.63
N HIS A 1060 -20.22 -10.47 -12.47
CA HIS A 1060 -20.00 -9.17 -11.86
C HIS A 1060 -19.64 -8.19 -12.97
N ILE A 1061 -20.28 -7.03 -12.96
CA ILE A 1061 -19.97 -5.88 -13.81
C ILE A 1061 -19.44 -4.80 -12.88
N ASN A 1062 -18.31 -4.20 -13.23
CA ASN A 1062 -17.76 -3.02 -12.57
C ASN A 1062 -17.38 -1.97 -13.62
N ILE A 1063 -17.90 -0.76 -13.47
CA ILE A 1063 -17.58 0.43 -14.26
C ILE A 1063 -17.32 1.57 -13.28
N GLY A 1064 -16.06 1.95 -13.07
CA GLY A 1064 -15.66 2.95 -12.08
C GLY A 1064 -14.33 2.61 -11.42
N LYS A 1065 -14.02 3.29 -10.31
CA LYS A 1065 -12.86 2.95 -9.46
C LYS A 1065 -12.95 1.52 -8.91
#